data_AF-A0A2V7ST06-F1
#
_entry.id   AF-A0A2V7ST06-F1
#
_cell.length_a   1.000
_cell.length_b   1.000
_cell.length_c   1.000
_cell.angle_alpha   90.00
_cell.angle_beta   90.00
_cell.angle_gamma   90.00
#
_symmetry.space_group_name_H-M   'P 1'
#
loop_
_entity.id
_entity.type
_entity.pdbx_description
1 polymer ?
#
loop_
_entity_poly.entity_id
_entity_poly.type
_entity_poly.pdbx_seq_one_letter_code
_entity_poly.pdbx_strand_id
1 'polypeptide(L)'
;MKRRTPQRTTQRKRRPKSARKPAARRLPVNGSAVAASAVGPSRARDSSVADADPLADARIRPLLERYCGLAKVKQTALGPDHAELKLPPGERPFFRDRERLRVAFSLDALERDPHAEIAVLGSPLLSQLIEAIRGRAARLSLGLIAPGVATDPENVELTIPVRDGTARRSASRVAVHLVGRLVARVVLRAGAGVEETVVESDLYDLSAGTKVDDDLAAVFEDLEAGRIEPADPSVAATAASVPAREPADLLRLLLGHLQEKSAERVAARRAAAEQALAAELGRLDRYFESILKEQTDPEAIATVTALAERRRTEEIRRSQVQAVVHPLQLIEAAVLTQRAEWQLESPHGRRAPFSAQRSLSGGSAWVLACPHCGRPPAALVICRHDHCGCEACSSHCSVCAEDFCADHGIAHCRVDEQPACDEHVRVCPACRLEHCTAHAGVCAEDGHTACTACLAPCGSCGRVVCNRHAEQSGAGAPKGSRRLCAACLTYCEGGSNEPVGVDEVTQCASCGKSVCTAHQAICAVDGQVHCSQHLRRTDKSRRLVCARHRAGCAVEAMAFFASDEVEECPVCGKHACAQHRGTCGHCGRQVCTADLAPQSRRCATCAQLAAIADPPVEVVAAARAVTGGGQRASRAWRMARDRSHLVVEVDLGLKRKAVFTLRPGTTAPESVVRHSLLGSKRRQ
;
A
#
# COMPACT_ATOMS: atom_id res chain seq x y z
N MET A 1 -1.52 39.79 -27.00
CA MET A 1 -1.10 39.41 -25.63
C MET A 1 -0.10 38.27 -25.72
N LYS A 2 1.16 38.53 -25.32
CA LYS A 2 2.32 37.63 -25.50
C LYS A 2 2.26 36.48 -24.49
N ARG A 3 2.34 35.24 -24.99
CA ARG A 3 2.47 34.01 -24.19
C ARG A 3 3.85 33.97 -23.53
N ARG A 4 3.87 33.89 -22.19
CA ARG A 4 5.08 33.72 -21.37
C ARG A 4 5.41 32.23 -21.23
N THR A 5 6.61 31.87 -21.63
CA THR A 5 7.28 30.58 -21.38
C THR A 5 7.91 30.60 -19.98
N PRO A 6 7.84 29.53 -19.16
CA PRO A 6 8.55 29.50 -17.89
C PRO A 6 10.01 29.04 -18.06
N GLN A 7 10.93 29.87 -17.55
CA GLN A 7 12.37 29.60 -17.45
C GLN A 7 12.67 28.56 -16.37
N ARG A 8 13.47 27.55 -16.71
CA ARG A 8 14.10 26.60 -15.78
C ARG A 8 15.34 27.25 -15.14
N THR A 9 15.31 27.50 -13.84
CA THR A 9 16.48 27.94 -13.06
C THR A 9 17.29 26.74 -12.58
N THR A 10 18.54 26.64 -13.02
CA THR A 10 19.51 25.64 -12.55
C THR A 10 20.34 26.21 -11.39
N GLN A 11 19.99 25.88 -10.14
CA GLN A 11 20.87 26.12 -8.99
C GLN A 11 21.73 24.88 -8.70
N ARG A 12 23.02 25.00 -9.01
CA ARG A 12 24.12 24.10 -8.62
C ARG A 12 24.30 24.14 -7.09
N LYS A 13 23.95 23.07 -6.37
CA LYS A 13 24.36 22.87 -4.96
C LYS A 13 25.77 22.26 -4.89
N ARG A 14 26.68 22.93 -4.19
CA ARG A 14 28.06 22.53 -3.91
C ARG A 14 28.11 21.31 -2.96
N ARG A 15 28.97 20.33 -3.27
CA ARG A 15 29.33 19.20 -2.40
C ARG A 15 30.26 19.66 -1.25
N PRO A 16 30.07 19.22 0.00
CA PRO A 16 31.07 19.38 1.07
C PRO A 16 32.20 18.35 0.96
N LYS A 17 33.41 18.75 1.38
CA LYS A 17 34.64 17.96 1.41
C LYS A 17 34.58 16.91 2.54
N SER A 18 34.81 15.64 2.23
CA SER A 18 35.01 14.57 3.21
C SER A 18 36.49 14.40 3.55
N ALA A 19 36.85 14.61 4.81
CA ALA A 19 38.12 14.18 5.39
C ALA A 19 37.84 13.09 6.42
N ARG A 20 38.42 11.90 6.21
CA ARG A 20 39.12 11.03 7.19
C ARG A 20 39.09 9.57 6.74
N LYS A 21 40.28 8.98 6.69
CA LYS A 21 40.58 7.54 6.49
C LYS A 21 39.84 6.67 7.50
N PRO A 22 39.54 5.41 7.14
CA PRO A 22 39.66 4.30 8.09
C PRO A 22 40.67 3.25 7.63
N ALA A 23 41.26 2.62 8.64
CA ALA A 23 42.33 1.64 8.58
C ALA A 23 41.91 0.32 7.92
N ALA A 24 42.88 -0.30 7.24
CA ALA A 24 42.78 -1.63 6.68
C ALA A 24 42.64 -2.68 7.80
N ARG A 25 41.58 -3.48 7.76
CA ARG A 25 41.43 -4.70 8.54
C ARG A 25 41.29 -5.86 7.54
N ARG A 26 42.37 -6.65 7.42
CA ARG A 26 42.41 -7.90 6.66
C ARG A 26 41.60 -8.97 7.39
N LEU A 27 40.76 -9.71 6.67
CA LEU A 27 40.28 -11.04 7.04
C LEU A 27 40.20 -11.90 5.75
N PRO A 28 40.34 -13.24 5.88
CA PRO A 28 40.94 -14.11 4.85
C PRO A 28 39.93 -14.65 3.83
N VAL A 29 40.42 -14.83 2.60
CA VAL A 29 39.73 -15.51 1.50
C VAL A 29 40.07 -17.00 1.58
N ASN A 30 39.11 -17.82 2.01
CA ASN A 30 39.11 -19.26 1.73
C ASN A 30 37.99 -19.51 0.72
N GLY A 31 38.36 -19.56 -0.56
CA GLY A 31 37.49 -20.02 -1.65
C GLY A 31 37.98 -21.38 -2.11
N SER A 32 37.24 -22.44 -1.77
CA SER A 32 37.46 -23.79 -2.27
C SER A 32 37.16 -23.85 -3.77
N ALA A 33 38.13 -24.35 -4.53
CA ALA A 33 38.01 -24.64 -5.95
C ALA A 33 37.07 -25.84 -6.16
N VAL A 34 36.09 -25.69 -7.06
CA VAL A 34 35.33 -26.81 -7.63
C VAL A 34 35.86 -27.06 -9.03
N ALA A 35 36.35 -28.28 -9.23
CA ALA A 35 36.97 -28.78 -10.44
C ALA A 35 35.96 -28.95 -11.58
N ALA A 36 36.36 -28.57 -12.79
CA ALA A 36 35.75 -29.02 -14.03
C ALA A 36 36.70 -30.02 -14.70
N SER A 37 36.23 -31.25 -14.86
CA SER A 37 36.89 -32.32 -15.62
C SER A 37 36.80 -32.06 -17.11
N ALA A 38 37.91 -32.23 -17.84
CA ALA A 38 37.93 -32.54 -19.25
C ALA A 38 39.15 -33.44 -19.59
N VAL A 39 38.87 -34.64 -20.08
CA VAL A 39 39.74 -35.54 -20.85
C VAL A 39 39.42 -35.24 -22.33
N GLY A 40 40.30 -35.20 -23.34
CA GLY A 40 41.65 -35.70 -23.55
C GLY A 40 42.28 -35.07 -24.83
N PRO A 41 43.36 -35.65 -25.39
CA PRO A 41 44.52 -34.87 -25.87
C PRO A 41 44.53 -34.62 -27.39
N SER A 42 45.16 -33.51 -27.81
CA SER A 42 45.66 -33.38 -29.18
C SER A 42 46.86 -32.45 -29.29
N ARG A 43 48.00 -33.10 -29.59
CA ARG A 43 49.14 -32.68 -30.40
C ARG A 43 49.70 -31.27 -30.21
N ALA A 44 50.89 -31.27 -29.60
CA ALA A 44 51.90 -30.25 -29.71
C ALA A 44 52.14 -29.83 -31.17
N ARG A 45 52.08 -28.52 -31.40
CA ARG A 45 52.78 -27.83 -32.49
C ARG A 45 53.52 -26.66 -31.87
N ASP A 46 54.84 -26.74 -31.92
CA ASP A 46 55.75 -25.62 -31.74
C ASP A 46 55.34 -24.48 -32.69
N SER A 47 55.09 -23.31 -32.13
CA SER A 47 55.17 -22.02 -32.82
C SER A 47 55.35 -20.94 -31.76
N SER A 48 56.55 -20.36 -31.74
CA SER A 48 56.96 -19.24 -30.89
C SER A 48 55.92 -18.13 -30.86
N VAL A 49 55.29 -17.93 -29.70
CA VAL A 49 54.42 -16.78 -29.40
C VAL A 49 55.32 -15.55 -29.32
N ALA A 50 55.25 -14.70 -30.34
CA ALA A 50 55.66 -13.31 -30.20
C ALA A 50 54.80 -12.65 -29.11
N ASP A 51 55.44 -11.85 -28.26
CA ASP A 51 54.82 -11.06 -27.19
C ASP A 51 53.44 -10.53 -27.61
N ALA A 52 52.38 -11.08 -27.02
CA ALA A 52 51.03 -10.59 -27.25
C ALA A 52 50.88 -9.26 -26.50
N ASP A 53 50.66 -8.18 -27.26
CA ASP A 53 50.36 -6.84 -26.75
C ASP A 53 49.20 -6.92 -25.73
N PRO A 54 49.39 -6.56 -24.45
CA PRO A 54 48.44 -6.80 -23.35
C PRO A 54 47.08 -6.10 -23.48
N LEU A 55 46.88 -5.28 -24.51
CA LEU A 55 45.64 -4.53 -24.78
C LEU A 55 44.73 -5.19 -25.82
N ALA A 56 45.24 -6.11 -26.65
CA ALA A 56 44.51 -6.71 -27.75
C ALA A 56 43.87 -8.04 -27.33
N ASP A 57 42.56 -8.04 -27.04
CA ASP A 57 41.83 -9.27 -26.79
C ASP A 57 41.77 -10.10 -28.10
N ALA A 58 42.40 -11.28 -28.09
CA ALA A 58 42.54 -12.17 -29.24
C ALA A 58 41.20 -12.57 -29.89
N ARG A 59 40.07 -12.37 -29.21
CA ARG A 59 38.72 -12.67 -29.72
C ARG A 59 38.14 -11.59 -30.63
N ILE A 60 38.66 -10.36 -30.59
CA ILE A 60 38.09 -9.22 -31.34
C ILE A 60 38.32 -9.38 -32.85
N ARG A 61 39.51 -9.83 -33.25
CA ARG A 61 39.85 -10.05 -34.67
C ARG A 61 38.95 -11.10 -35.33
N PRO A 62 38.81 -12.33 -34.81
CA PRO A 62 37.89 -13.33 -35.36
C PRO A 62 36.44 -12.86 -35.43
N LEU A 63 35.99 -12.08 -34.43
CA LEU A 63 34.65 -11.50 -34.42
C LEU A 63 34.45 -10.51 -35.57
N LEU A 64 35.41 -9.60 -35.79
CA LEU A 64 35.35 -8.62 -36.88
C LEU A 64 35.41 -9.30 -38.26
N GLU A 65 36.28 -10.30 -38.42
CA GLU A 65 36.42 -11.06 -39.67
C GLU A 65 35.11 -11.80 -40.00
N ARG A 66 34.50 -12.45 -39.01
CA ARG A 66 33.20 -13.12 -39.18
C ARG A 66 32.09 -12.13 -39.54
N TYR A 67 32.05 -10.99 -38.86
CA TYR A 67 31.13 -9.92 -39.22
C TYR A 67 31.34 -9.46 -40.66
N CYS A 68 32.58 -9.22 -41.09
CA CYS A 68 32.88 -8.77 -42.44
C CYS A 68 32.40 -9.75 -43.51
N GLY A 69 32.59 -11.06 -43.28
CA GLY A 69 32.09 -12.12 -44.17
C GLY A 69 30.57 -12.08 -44.32
N LEU A 70 29.82 -12.03 -43.21
CA LEU A 70 28.35 -11.98 -43.22
C LEU A 70 27.78 -10.68 -43.79
N ALA A 71 28.44 -9.57 -43.47
CA ALA A 71 28.10 -8.22 -43.89
C ALA A 71 28.44 -7.91 -45.35
N LYS A 72 29.21 -8.79 -46.01
CA LYS A 72 29.86 -8.54 -47.31
C LYS A 72 30.74 -7.28 -47.29
N VAL A 73 31.36 -6.98 -46.14
CA VAL A 73 32.37 -5.92 -46.00
C VAL A 73 33.67 -6.44 -46.57
N LYS A 74 34.27 -5.67 -47.49
CA LYS A 74 35.57 -6.06 -48.06
C LYS A 74 36.66 -5.69 -47.07
N GLN A 75 37.38 -6.69 -46.58
CA GLN A 75 38.54 -6.50 -45.72
C GLN A 75 39.83 -6.63 -46.55
N THR A 76 40.75 -5.71 -46.38
CA THR A 76 42.08 -5.72 -47.02
C THR A 76 43.14 -5.59 -45.94
N ALA A 77 44.06 -6.55 -45.84
CA ALA A 77 45.17 -6.48 -44.91
C ALA A 77 46.17 -5.41 -45.39
N LEU A 78 46.48 -4.43 -44.53
CA LEU A 78 47.48 -3.38 -44.80
C LEU A 78 48.83 -3.68 -44.14
N GLY A 79 48.87 -4.65 -43.22
CA GLY A 79 50.07 -5.12 -42.55
C GLY A 79 49.74 -6.07 -41.39
N PRO A 80 50.76 -6.53 -40.62
CA PRO A 80 50.51 -7.28 -39.39
C PRO A 80 49.74 -6.38 -38.42
N ASP A 81 48.63 -6.91 -37.90
CA ASP A 81 47.71 -6.19 -37.01
C ASP A 81 47.09 -4.91 -37.57
N HIS A 82 47.01 -4.77 -38.89
CA HIS A 82 46.38 -3.62 -39.55
C HIS A 82 45.53 -4.02 -40.77
N ALA A 83 44.26 -3.60 -40.79
CA ALA A 83 43.35 -3.85 -41.92
C ALA A 83 42.53 -2.60 -42.31
N GLU A 84 42.19 -2.48 -43.59
CA GLU A 84 41.17 -1.56 -44.10
C GLU A 84 39.88 -2.34 -44.39
N LEU A 85 38.75 -1.79 -43.93
CA LEU A 85 37.40 -2.27 -44.19
C LEU A 85 36.72 -1.30 -45.15
N LYS A 86 36.15 -1.83 -46.24
CA LYS A 86 35.28 -1.08 -47.15
C LYS A 86 33.82 -1.47 -46.90
N LEU A 87 33.05 -0.53 -46.37
CA LEU A 87 31.69 -0.71 -45.89
C LEU A 87 30.66 -0.52 -47.02
N PRO A 88 29.79 -1.52 -47.29
CA PRO A 88 28.69 -1.35 -48.23
C PRO A 88 27.66 -0.35 -47.69
N PRO A 89 26.80 0.26 -48.53
CA PRO A 89 25.87 1.31 -48.12
C PRO A 89 25.01 0.96 -46.89
N GLY A 90 24.55 -0.29 -46.79
CA GLY A 90 23.74 -0.77 -45.65
C GLY A 90 24.50 -0.96 -44.33
N GLU A 91 25.83 -0.80 -44.31
CA GLU A 91 26.64 -0.90 -43.08
C GLU A 91 27.14 0.44 -42.57
N ARG A 92 27.17 1.46 -43.43
CA ARG A 92 27.73 2.77 -43.09
C ARG A 92 27.07 3.40 -41.87
N PRO A 93 25.74 3.32 -41.66
CA PRO A 93 25.09 3.93 -40.49
C PRO A 93 25.64 3.43 -39.14
N PHE A 94 26.08 2.17 -39.06
CA PHE A 94 26.65 1.61 -37.82
C PHE A 94 28.07 2.09 -37.53
N PHE A 95 28.79 2.56 -38.56
CA PHE A 95 30.17 3.04 -38.46
C PHE A 95 30.30 4.52 -38.83
N ARG A 96 29.34 5.33 -38.36
CA ARG A 96 29.32 6.80 -38.51
C ARG A 96 29.33 7.26 -39.97
N ASP A 97 28.59 6.56 -40.81
CA ASP A 97 28.40 6.81 -42.25
C ASP A 97 29.69 6.77 -43.09
N ARG A 98 30.74 6.14 -42.59
CA ARG A 98 32.03 6.03 -43.30
C ARG A 98 31.95 4.98 -44.41
N GLU A 99 32.56 5.28 -45.55
CA GLU A 99 32.76 4.28 -46.62
C GLU A 99 33.92 3.34 -46.31
N ARG A 100 34.96 3.83 -45.62
CA ARG A 100 36.16 3.07 -45.28
C ARG A 100 36.56 3.27 -43.84
N LEU A 101 37.11 2.23 -43.23
CA LEU A 101 37.55 2.22 -41.84
C LEU A 101 38.89 1.49 -41.74
N ARG A 102 39.89 2.10 -41.11
CA ARG A 102 41.16 1.43 -40.82
C ARG A 102 41.16 0.94 -39.38
N VAL A 103 41.60 -0.28 -39.17
CA VAL A 103 41.52 -0.98 -37.89
C VAL A 103 42.89 -1.50 -37.51
N ALA A 104 43.39 -1.07 -36.35
CA ALA A 104 44.61 -1.56 -35.73
C ALA A 104 44.28 -2.55 -34.61
N PHE A 105 44.89 -3.72 -34.64
CA PHE A 105 44.74 -4.77 -33.62
C PHE A 105 45.88 -4.79 -32.59
N SER A 106 46.90 -3.94 -32.76
CA SER A 106 48.00 -3.74 -31.81
C SER A 106 48.37 -2.26 -31.70
N LEU A 107 49.06 -1.88 -30.63
CA LEU A 107 49.60 -0.53 -30.47
C LEU A 107 50.62 -0.22 -31.57
N ASP A 108 51.48 -1.17 -31.94
CA ASP A 108 52.45 -1.00 -33.03
C ASP A 108 51.78 -0.67 -34.37
N ALA A 109 50.59 -1.24 -34.63
CA ALA A 109 49.82 -0.92 -35.82
C ALA A 109 49.18 0.47 -35.75
N LEU A 110 48.74 0.91 -34.56
CA LEU A 110 48.19 2.24 -34.33
C LEU A 110 49.27 3.34 -34.39
N GLU A 111 50.48 3.08 -33.90
CA GLU A 111 51.61 4.01 -34.00
C GLU A 111 52.03 4.23 -35.46
N ARG A 112 51.93 3.18 -36.29
CA ARG A 112 52.18 3.26 -37.74
C ARG A 112 51.08 3.96 -38.52
N ASP A 113 49.82 3.91 -38.07
CA ASP A 113 48.70 4.66 -38.64
C ASP A 113 47.84 5.30 -37.52
N PRO A 114 48.16 6.55 -37.10
CA PRO A 114 47.40 7.25 -36.07
C PRO A 114 45.94 7.54 -36.41
N HIS A 115 45.54 7.34 -37.67
CA HIS A 115 44.15 7.50 -38.12
C HIS A 115 43.35 6.18 -38.08
N ALA A 116 43.99 5.05 -37.76
CA ALA A 116 43.30 3.79 -37.54
C ALA A 116 42.54 3.77 -36.20
N GLU A 117 41.43 3.05 -36.14
CA GLU A 117 40.74 2.78 -34.87
C GLU A 117 41.32 1.53 -34.22
N ILE A 118 41.65 1.62 -32.93
CA ILE A 118 42.20 0.50 -32.18
C ILE A 118 41.09 -0.47 -31.73
N ALA A 119 41.27 -1.76 -32.02
CA ALA A 119 40.33 -2.83 -31.75
C ALA A 119 40.58 -3.45 -30.36
N VAL A 120 40.25 -2.71 -29.30
CA VAL A 120 40.38 -3.16 -27.89
C VAL A 120 39.04 -3.14 -27.16
N LEU A 121 38.99 -3.81 -26.00
CA LEU A 121 37.82 -3.77 -25.11
C LEU A 121 37.51 -2.33 -24.68
N GLY A 122 36.25 -1.91 -24.84
CA GLY A 122 35.81 -0.54 -24.53
C GLY A 122 36.09 0.48 -25.64
N SER A 123 36.68 0.09 -26.77
CA SER A 123 36.86 0.99 -27.92
C SER A 123 35.52 1.40 -28.56
N PRO A 124 35.45 2.59 -29.18
CA PRO A 124 34.31 2.99 -30.01
C PRO A 124 34.07 2.04 -31.18
N LEU A 125 35.13 1.50 -31.77
CA LEU A 125 35.07 0.50 -32.84
C LEU A 125 34.32 -0.74 -32.40
N LEU A 126 34.72 -1.34 -31.27
CA LEU A 126 34.07 -2.54 -30.75
C LEU A 126 32.61 -2.26 -30.37
N SER A 127 32.32 -1.09 -29.82
CA SER A 127 30.94 -0.68 -29.51
C SER A 127 30.08 -0.59 -30.77
N GLN A 128 30.60 0.05 -31.83
CA GLN A 128 29.96 0.14 -33.16
C GLN A 128 29.78 -1.24 -33.79
N LEU A 129 30.80 -2.11 -33.72
CA LEU A 129 30.73 -3.49 -34.21
C LEU A 129 29.64 -4.28 -33.48
N ILE A 130 29.57 -4.17 -32.15
CA ILE A 130 28.52 -4.83 -31.36
C ILE A 130 27.14 -4.28 -31.71
N GLU A 131 27.02 -2.97 -31.92
CA GLU A 131 25.77 -2.33 -32.36
C GLU A 131 25.35 -2.79 -33.76
N ALA A 132 26.29 -2.87 -34.70
CA ALA A 132 26.07 -3.39 -36.05
C ALA A 132 25.64 -4.86 -36.04
N ILE A 133 26.33 -5.68 -35.25
CA ILE A 133 25.96 -7.08 -35.03
C ILE A 133 24.56 -7.15 -34.44
N ARG A 134 24.22 -6.38 -33.41
CA ARG A 134 22.87 -6.40 -32.81
C ARG A 134 21.79 -5.91 -33.78
N GLY A 135 22.08 -4.87 -34.56
CA GLY A 135 21.17 -4.32 -35.55
C GLY A 135 20.83 -5.31 -36.66
N ARG A 136 21.76 -6.21 -37.00
CA ARG A 136 21.57 -7.25 -38.02
C ARG A 136 21.12 -8.59 -37.47
N ALA A 137 21.68 -9.00 -36.34
CA ALA A 137 21.42 -10.28 -35.72
C ALA A 137 20.09 -10.30 -34.96
N ALA A 138 19.36 -9.20 -34.85
CA ALA A 138 18.02 -9.24 -34.26
C ALA A 138 17.06 -10.14 -35.05
N ARG A 139 17.25 -10.27 -36.38
CA ARG A 139 16.44 -11.11 -37.25
C ARG A 139 17.28 -11.77 -38.34
N LEU A 140 17.27 -13.09 -38.40
CA LEU A 140 17.92 -13.88 -39.45
C LEU A 140 16.85 -14.58 -40.28
N SER A 141 16.80 -14.29 -41.59
CA SER A 141 15.92 -14.98 -42.53
C SER A 141 16.73 -15.99 -43.35
N LEU A 142 16.34 -17.25 -43.31
CA LEU A 142 17.01 -18.37 -43.95
C LEU A 142 16.55 -18.62 -45.39
N GLY A 143 15.49 -17.95 -45.85
CA GLY A 143 14.88 -18.17 -47.17
C GLY A 143 13.74 -19.18 -47.12
N LEU A 144 13.42 -19.77 -48.28
CA LEU A 144 12.30 -20.69 -48.46
C LEU A 144 12.74 -22.15 -48.23
N ILE A 145 12.01 -22.89 -47.41
CA ILE A 145 12.16 -24.34 -47.27
C ILE A 145 11.45 -25.03 -48.44
N ALA A 146 12.13 -25.95 -49.12
CA ALA A 146 11.60 -26.67 -50.27
C ALA A 146 10.39 -27.54 -49.86
N PRO A 147 9.29 -27.55 -50.64
CA PRO A 147 8.18 -28.47 -50.39
C PRO A 147 8.63 -29.92 -50.66
N GLY A 148 8.34 -30.82 -49.72
CA GLY A 148 8.59 -32.26 -49.84
C GLY A 148 7.35 -33.08 -50.20
N VAL A 149 6.15 -32.49 -50.11
CA VAL A 149 4.87 -33.17 -50.32
C VAL A 149 3.99 -32.38 -51.28
N ALA A 150 3.27 -33.09 -52.16
CA ALA A 150 2.32 -32.49 -53.08
C ALA A 150 1.08 -31.96 -52.34
N THR A 151 0.40 -30.97 -52.92
CA THR A 151 -0.87 -30.48 -52.40
C THR A 151 -1.95 -31.56 -52.57
N ASP A 152 -2.63 -31.92 -51.48
CA ASP A 152 -3.83 -32.76 -51.52
C ASP A 152 -5.07 -31.91 -51.21
N PRO A 153 -5.91 -31.59 -52.21
CA PRO A 153 -7.13 -30.82 -51.99
C PRO A 153 -8.23 -31.63 -51.27
N GLU A 154 -8.11 -32.95 -51.14
CA GLU A 154 -9.17 -33.80 -50.56
C GLU A 154 -9.02 -34.04 -49.03
N ASN A 155 -10.09 -33.63 -48.33
CA ASN A 155 -10.60 -33.97 -46.99
C ASN A 155 -9.66 -34.04 -45.77
N VAL A 156 -9.33 -32.88 -45.22
CA VAL A 156 -9.31 -32.75 -43.75
C VAL A 156 -10.73 -32.55 -43.23
N GLU A 157 -11.17 -33.44 -42.34
CA GLU A 157 -12.42 -33.28 -41.59
C GLU A 157 -12.15 -32.52 -40.29
N LEU A 158 -13.10 -31.66 -39.89
CA LEU A 158 -13.05 -31.04 -38.57
C LEU A 158 -13.47 -32.06 -37.53
N THR A 159 -12.49 -32.72 -36.91
CA THR A 159 -12.71 -33.73 -35.86
C THR A 159 -13.04 -33.12 -34.50
N ILE A 160 -12.77 -31.82 -34.33
CA ILE A 160 -12.98 -31.11 -33.07
C ILE A 160 -14.42 -30.59 -33.02
N PRO A 161 -15.20 -30.93 -31.98
CA PRO A 161 -16.55 -30.43 -31.84
C PRO A 161 -16.57 -28.91 -31.63
N VAL A 162 -17.56 -28.24 -32.22
CA VAL A 162 -17.89 -26.84 -31.92
C VAL A 162 -18.92 -26.85 -30.81
N ARG A 163 -18.61 -26.22 -29.67
CA ARG A 163 -19.52 -26.10 -28.54
C ARG A 163 -20.79 -25.39 -28.99
N ASP A 164 -21.91 -26.10 -28.80
CA ASP A 164 -23.25 -25.66 -29.18
C ASP A 164 -23.37 -25.22 -30.65
N GLY A 165 -22.41 -25.52 -31.52
CA GLY A 165 -22.33 -24.93 -32.85
C GLY A 165 -22.20 -25.92 -33.98
N THR A 166 -22.15 -25.40 -35.20
CA THR A 166 -21.86 -26.17 -36.40
C THR A 166 -20.68 -25.55 -37.15
N ALA A 167 -20.03 -26.35 -37.99
CA ALA A 167 -18.95 -25.88 -38.85
C ALA A 167 -19.33 -26.12 -40.31
N ARG A 168 -19.17 -25.09 -41.13
CA ARG A 168 -19.33 -25.17 -42.59
C ARG A 168 -17.97 -24.97 -43.24
N ARG A 169 -17.53 -25.94 -44.04
CA ARG A 169 -16.27 -25.84 -44.78
C ARG A 169 -16.38 -24.81 -45.90
N SER A 170 -15.35 -23.99 -46.08
CA SER A 170 -15.32 -22.96 -47.12
C SER A 170 -14.40 -23.35 -48.29
N ALA A 171 -13.09 -23.51 -48.08
CA ALA A 171 -12.13 -23.94 -49.10
C ALA A 171 -10.78 -24.35 -48.50
N SER A 172 -9.94 -25.02 -49.30
CA SER A 172 -8.51 -25.20 -49.01
C SER A 172 -7.64 -24.34 -49.91
N ARG A 173 -6.59 -23.71 -49.36
CA ARG A 173 -5.65 -22.85 -50.10
C ARG A 173 -4.20 -23.10 -49.70
N VAL A 174 -3.28 -22.79 -50.59
CA VAL A 174 -1.83 -22.78 -50.27
C VAL A 174 -1.41 -21.35 -49.96
N ALA A 175 -0.59 -21.20 -48.92
CA ALA A 175 -0.08 -19.93 -48.47
C ALA A 175 1.37 -20.05 -47.98
N VAL A 176 2.10 -18.95 -47.96
CA VAL A 176 3.45 -18.89 -47.39
C VAL A 176 3.35 -18.46 -45.94
N HIS A 177 3.83 -19.31 -45.04
CA HIS A 177 3.93 -19.00 -43.61
C HIS A 177 5.39 -18.74 -43.23
N LEU A 178 5.59 -17.96 -42.18
CA LEU A 178 6.89 -17.84 -41.53
C LEU A 178 6.95 -18.81 -40.37
N VAL A 179 7.96 -19.67 -40.35
CA VAL A 179 8.34 -20.47 -39.19
C VAL A 179 9.58 -19.88 -38.56
N GLY A 180 9.68 -19.85 -37.24
CA GLY A 180 10.85 -19.30 -36.58
C GLY A 180 11.00 -19.66 -35.11
N ARG A 181 12.22 -19.43 -34.62
CA ARG A 181 12.61 -19.65 -33.23
C ARG A 181 13.26 -18.41 -32.64
N LEU A 182 13.02 -18.16 -31.36
CA LEU A 182 13.60 -17.07 -30.61
C LEU A 182 14.76 -17.58 -29.76
N VAL A 183 15.93 -17.01 -30.00
CA VAL A 183 17.09 -17.13 -29.12
C VAL A 183 17.01 -16.02 -28.07
N ALA A 184 17.00 -16.37 -26.80
CA ALA A 184 16.88 -15.43 -25.70
C ALA A 184 17.87 -15.71 -24.59
N ARG A 185 18.43 -14.64 -23.99
CA ARG A 185 19.18 -14.75 -22.75
C ARG A 185 18.21 -14.68 -21.57
N VAL A 186 18.17 -15.73 -20.77
CA VAL A 186 17.35 -15.82 -19.55
C VAL A 186 18.25 -15.62 -18.34
N VAL A 187 17.94 -14.57 -17.57
CA VAL A 187 18.64 -14.21 -16.33
C VAL A 187 17.74 -14.49 -15.14
N LEU A 188 18.12 -15.44 -14.29
CA LEU A 188 17.42 -15.77 -13.05
C LEU A 188 18.12 -15.09 -11.86
N ARG A 189 17.40 -14.26 -11.11
CA ARG A 189 17.91 -13.54 -9.94
C ARG A 189 17.15 -13.96 -8.70
N ALA A 190 17.86 -14.24 -7.63
CA ALA A 190 17.26 -14.41 -6.30
C ALA A 190 18.32 -14.09 -5.22
N GLY A 191 18.02 -13.14 -4.34
CA GLY A 191 18.96 -12.71 -3.31
C GLY A 191 20.22 -12.08 -3.91
N ALA A 192 21.37 -12.71 -3.66
CA ALA A 192 22.66 -12.34 -4.24
C ALA A 192 23.07 -13.21 -5.44
N GLY A 193 22.38 -14.32 -5.70
CA GLY A 193 22.76 -15.20 -6.80
C GLY A 193 22.06 -14.84 -8.11
N VAL A 194 22.86 -14.89 -9.17
CA VAL A 194 22.46 -14.61 -10.54
C VAL A 194 22.91 -15.79 -11.40
N GLU A 195 21.99 -16.31 -12.20
CA GLU A 195 22.26 -17.34 -13.20
C GLU A 195 21.88 -16.78 -14.57
N GLU A 196 22.79 -16.87 -15.53
CA GLU A 196 22.56 -16.42 -16.91
C GLU A 196 22.76 -17.60 -17.85
N THR A 197 21.82 -17.80 -18.79
CA THR A 197 22.02 -18.73 -19.90
C THR A 197 21.33 -18.23 -21.17
N VAL A 198 21.73 -18.80 -22.30
CA VAL A 198 21.02 -18.65 -23.57
C VAL A 198 20.08 -19.85 -23.74
N VAL A 199 18.82 -19.57 -24.01
CA VAL A 199 17.77 -20.57 -24.25
C VAL A 199 17.16 -20.30 -25.62
N GLU A 200 16.92 -21.37 -26.37
CA GLU A 200 16.25 -21.32 -27.67
C GLU A 200 14.82 -21.83 -27.52
N SER A 201 13.85 -21.10 -28.06
CA SER A 201 12.49 -21.60 -28.19
C SER A 201 12.45 -22.79 -29.16
N ASP A 202 11.37 -23.55 -29.14
CA ASP A 202 11.07 -24.47 -30.22
C ASP A 202 10.76 -23.69 -31.50
N LEU A 203 10.66 -24.40 -32.62
CA LEU A 203 10.25 -23.83 -33.90
C LEU A 203 8.73 -23.67 -33.93
N TYR A 204 8.27 -22.45 -34.21
CA TYR A 204 6.84 -22.12 -34.28
C TYR A 204 6.48 -21.59 -35.65
N ASP A 205 5.28 -21.93 -36.13
CA ASP A 205 4.61 -21.16 -37.17
C ASP A 205 4.21 -19.81 -36.56
N LEU A 206 4.88 -18.74 -36.97
CA LEU A 206 4.71 -17.40 -36.43
C LEU A 206 3.36 -16.79 -36.84
N SER A 207 2.73 -17.32 -37.87
CA SER A 207 1.40 -16.89 -38.36
C SER A 207 0.30 -17.56 -37.54
N ALA A 208 0.44 -18.86 -37.31
CA ALA A 208 -0.58 -19.65 -36.63
C ALA A 208 -0.35 -19.86 -35.13
N GLY A 209 0.84 -19.53 -34.61
CA GLY A 209 1.21 -19.71 -33.21
C GLY A 209 1.35 -21.16 -32.78
N THR A 210 1.56 -22.10 -33.70
CA THR A 210 1.64 -23.53 -33.38
C THR A 210 3.09 -24.01 -33.42
N LYS A 211 3.45 -24.92 -32.51
CA LYS A 211 4.72 -25.64 -32.62
C LYS A 211 4.73 -26.43 -33.92
N VAL A 212 5.84 -26.38 -34.62
CA VAL A 212 6.11 -27.13 -35.86
C VAL A 212 6.50 -28.57 -35.52
N ASP A 213 6.22 -29.52 -36.43
CA ASP A 213 6.63 -30.92 -36.28
C ASP A 213 8.16 -31.10 -36.31
N ASP A 214 8.64 -32.18 -35.70
CA ASP A 214 10.08 -32.43 -35.55
C ASP A 214 10.79 -32.64 -36.90
N ASP A 215 10.08 -33.14 -37.93
CA ASP A 215 10.66 -33.33 -39.26
C ASP A 215 10.94 -31.97 -39.93
N LEU A 216 9.99 -31.03 -39.91
CA LEU A 216 10.23 -29.67 -40.41
C LEU A 216 11.25 -28.92 -39.55
N ALA A 217 11.27 -29.15 -38.23
CA ALA A 217 12.29 -28.58 -37.35
C ALA A 217 13.70 -29.06 -37.74
N ALA A 218 13.89 -30.34 -38.08
CA ALA A 218 15.17 -30.86 -38.54
C ALA A 218 15.61 -30.22 -39.88
N VAL A 219 14.69 -30.05 -40.83
CA VAL A 219 14.98 -29.35 -42.10
C VAL A 219 15.36 -27.88 -41.87
N PHE A 220 14.70 -27.21 -40.94
CA PHE A 220 15.05 -25.84 -40.55
C PHE A 220 16.48 -25.77 -39.97
N GLU A 221 16.85 -26.73 -39.12
CA GLU A 221 18.20 -26.81 -38.55
C GLU A 221 19.28 -27.11 -39.60
N ASP A 222 18.97 -27.96 -40.58
CA ASP A 222 19.84 -28.21 -41.73
C ASP A 222 20.07 -26.94 -42.55
N LEU A 223 19.00 -26.17 -42.79
CA LEU A 223 19.08 -24.89 -43.50
C LEU A 223 19.88 -23.85 -42.72
N GLU A 224 19.65 -23.74 -41.41
CA GLU A 224 20.39 -22.81 -40.55
C GLU A 224 21.89 -23.16 -40.49
N ALA A 225 22.21 -24.45 -40.47
CA ALA A 225 23.59 -24.91 -40.48
C ALA A 225 24.26 -24.83 -41.85
N GLY A 226 23.53 -24.45 -42.91
CA GLY A 226 24.02 -24.41 -44.29
C GLY A 226 24.32 -25.80 -44.87
N ARG A 227 23.68 -26.85 -44.35
CA ARG A 227 23.77 -28.22 -44.91
C ARG A 227 22.90 -28.37 -46.16
N ILE A 228 21.88 -27.53 -46.29
CA ILE A 228 21.01 -27.43 -47.46
C ILE A 228 20.90 -25.96 -47.90
N GLU A 229 20.71 -25.75 -49.20
CA GLU A 229 20.47 -24.41 -49.76
C GLU A 229 18.98 -24.05 -49.73
N PRO A 230 18.62 -22.76 -49.60
CA PRO A 230 17.23 -22.33 -49.69
C PRO A 230 16.65 -22.60 -51.08
N ALA A 231 15.36 -22.94 -51.11
CA ALA A 231 14.62 -23.15 -52.35
C ALA A 231 14.48 -21.86 -53.17
N ASP A 232 14.32 -22.01 -54.49
CA ASP A 232 14.03 -20.90 -55.38
C ASP A 232 12.70 -20.22 -54.98
N PRO A 233 12.68 -18.90 -54.69
CA PRO A 233 11.47 -18.18 -54.31
C PRO A 233 10.31 -18.29 -55.32
N SER A 234 10.61 -18.58 -56.60
CA SER A 234 9.59 -18.79 -57.64
C SER A 234 8.65 -19.95 -57.35
N VAL A 235 9.08 -20.95 -56.55
CA VAL A 235 8.26 -22.08 -56.10
C VAL A 235 7.06 -21.61 -55.26
N ALA A 236 7.18 -20.46 -54.59
CA ALA A 236 6.12 -19.87 -53.78
C ALA A 236 5.36 -18.73 -54.47
N ALA A 237 5.67 -18.39 -55.72
CA ALA A 237 5.20 -17.17 -56.37
C ALA A 237 3.67 -17.06 -56.50
N THR A 238 2.96 -18.20 -56.59
CA THR A 238 1.49 -18.25 -56.71
C THR A 238 0.78 -18.30 -55.35
N ALA A 239 1.51 -18.46 -54.25
CA ALA A 239 0.96 -18.56 -52.91
C ALA A 239 0.97 -17.19 -52.20
N ALA A 240 -0.14 -16.83 -51.55
CA ALA A 240 -0.21 -15.60 -50.78
C ALA A 240 0.59 -15.74 -49.47
N SER A 241 1.34 -14.70 -49.08
CA SER A 241 1.99 -14.65 -47.77
C SER A 241 0.96 -14.40 -46.68
N VAL A 242 0.99 -15.21 -45.63
CA VAL A 242 0.27 -14.94 -44.38
C VAL A 242 1.20 -14.18 -43.46
N PRO A 243 0.79 -13.02 -42.92
CA PRO A 243 1.61 -12.29 -41.97
C PRO A 243 1.76 -13.10 -40.67
N ALA A 244 2.92 -12.93 -40.03
CA ALA A 244 3.08 -13.36 -38.65
C ALA A 244 2.06 -12.65 -37.73
N ARG A 245 1.76 -13.25 -36.57
CA ARG A 245 0.96 -12.61 -35.52
C ARG A 245 1.57 -11.27 -35.10
N GLU A 246 0.72 -10.41 -34.53
CA GLU A 246 1.16 -9.15 -33.97
C GLU A 246 2.32 -9.38 -32.98
N PRO A 247 3.35 -8.50 -32.96
CA PRO A 247 4.56 -8.73 -32.17
C PRO A 247 4.31 -9.01 -30.69
N ALA A 248 3.29 -8.40 -30.09
CA ALA A 248 2.93 -8.61 -28.70
C ALA A 248 2.38 -10.03 -28.44
N ASP A 249 1.62 -10.58 -29.39
CA ASP A 249 1.05 -11.93 -29.29
C ASP A 249 2.12 -12.98 -29.52
N LEU A 250 2.98 -12.74 -30.52
CA LEU A 250 4.10 -13.60 -30.79
C LEU A 250 5.06 -13.66 -29.61
N LEU A 251 5.36 -12.51 -28.99
CA LEU A 251 6.19 -12.45 -27.81
C LEU A 251 5.55 -13.20 -26.63
N ARG A 252 4.25 -13.01 -26.36
CA ARG A 252 3.53 -13.75 -25.32
C ARG A 252 3.66 -15.27 -25.51
N LEU A 253 3.49 -15.74 -26.74
CA LEU A 253 3.56 -17.15 -27.10
C LEU A 253 4.96 -17.73 -26.89
N LEU A 254 5.97 -17.08 -27.46
CA LEU A 254 7.37 -17.52 -27.37
C LEU A 254 7.90 -17.45 -25.93
N LEU A 255 7.51 -16.43 -25.17
CA LEU A 255 7.86 -16.32 -23.75
C LEU A 255 7.22 -17.43 -22.91
N GLY A 256 5.96 -17.79 -23.18
CA GLY A 256 5.28 -18.90 -22.52
C GLY A 256 6.06 -20.22 -22.70
N HIS A 257 6.53 -20.48 -23.91
CA HIS A 257 7.36 -21.65 -24.19
C HIS A 257 8.76 -21.57 -23.54
N LEU A 258 9.42 -20.41 -23.59
CA LEU A 258 10.71 -20.23 -22.90
C LEU A 258 10.59 -20.44 -21.39
N GLN A 259 9.43 -20.09 -20.81
CA GLN A 259 9.11 -20.38 -19.42
C GLN A 259 8.97 -21.88 -19.17
N GLU A 260 8.28 -22.62 -20.03
CA GLU A 260 8.17 -24.09 -19.95
C GLU A 260 9.56 -24.74 -20.04
N LYS A 261 10.39 -24.37 -21.01
CA LYS A 261 11.78 -24.85 -21.14
C LYS A 261 12.68 -24.51 -19.95
N SER A 262 12.40 -23.38 -19.28
CA SER A 262 13.18 -22.94 -18.11
C SER A 262 12.59 -23.43 -16.79
N ALA A 263 11.49 -24.19 -16.79
CA ALA A 263 10.73 -24.52 -15.59
C ALA A 263 11.57 -25.25 -14.53
N GLU A 264 12.33 -26.27 -14.93
CA GLU A 264 13.20 -27.02 -14.02
C GLU A 264 14.27 -26.13 -13.39
N ARG A 265 14.89 -25.25 -14.18
CA ARG A 265 15.92 -24.31 -13.71
C ARG A 265 15.32 -23.27 -12.76
N VAL A 266 14.15 -22.74 -13.08
CA VAL A 266 13.42 -21.81 -12.21
C VAL A 266 13.03 -22.49 -10.90
N ALA A 267 12.58 -23.74 -10.94
CA ALA A 267 12.26 -24.54 -9.76
C ALA A 267 13.50 -24.79 -8.89
N ALA A 268 14.61 -25.22 -9.49
CA ALA A 268 15.88 -25.40 -8.79
C ALA A 268 16.38 -24.10 -8.15
N ARG A 269 16.28 -22.97 -8.87
CA ARG A 269 16.66 -21.65 -8.34
C ARG A 269 15.76 -21.22 -7.18
N ARG A 270 14.46 -21.50 -7.26
CA ARG A 270 13.50 -21.22 -6.19
C ARG A 270 13.83 -22.02 -4.95
N ALA A 271 14.07 -23.33 -5.08
CA ALA A 271 14.46 -24.18 -3.96
C ALA A 271 15.75 -23.68 -3.29
N ALA A 272 16.77 -23.34 -4.08
CA ALA A 272 18.01 -22.78 -3.55
C ALA A 272 17.81 -21.42 -2.85
N ALA A 273 16.95 -20.55 -3.41
CA ALA A 273 16.62 -19.26 -2.81
C ALA A 273 15.84 -19.38 -1.50
N GLU A 274 14.90 -20.33 -1.42
CA GLU A 274 14.15 -20.64 -0.20
C GLU A 274 15.06 -21.15 0.92
N GLN A 275 16.00 -22.04 0.60
CA GLN A 275 17.00 -22.51 1.56
C GLN A 275 17.90 -21.37 2.07
N ALA A 276 18.39 -20.52 1.16
CA ALA A 276 19.21 -19.36 1.53
C ALA A 276 18.42 -18.34 2.36
N LEU A 277 17.16 -18.07 1.99
CA LEU A 277 16.27 -17.19 2.73
C LEU A 277 16.01 -17.71 4.14
N ALA A 278 15.73 -19.00 4.30
CA ALA A 278 15.50 -19.61 5.61
C ALA A 278 16.73 -19.48 6.52
N ALA A 279 17.93 -19.72 5.98
CA ALA A 279 19.17 -19.53 6.72
C ALA A 279 19.39 -18.06 7.13
N GLU A 280 19.08 -17.13 6.23
CA GLU A 280 19.24 -15.69 6.44
C GLU A 280 18.25 -15.14 7.47
N LEU A 281 16.97 -15.51 7.35
CA LEU A 281 15.93 -15.15 8.33
C LEU A 281 16.29 -15.70 9.71
N GLY A 282 16.71 -16.97 9.80
CA GLY A 282 17.16 -17.54 11.07
C GLY A 282 18.35 -16.79 11.68
N ARG A 283 19.26 -16.24 10.86
CA ARG A 283 20.36 -15.39 11.34
C ARG A 283 19.86 -14.03 11.82
N LEU A 284 18.95 -13.40 11.09
CA LEU A 284 18.34 -12.12 11.47
C LEU A 284 17.55 -12.25 12.77
N ASP A 285 16.75 -13.30 12.91
CA ASP A 285 15.94 -13.57 14.11
C ASP A 285 16.85 -13.70 15.34
N ARG A 286 17.91 -14.52 15.27
CA ARG A 286 18.88 -14.65 16.38
C ARG A 286 19.58 -13.33 16.71
N TYR A 287 19.93 -12.54 15.69
CA TYR A 287 20.58 -11.24 15.88
C TYR A 287 19.67 -10.24 16.60
N PHE A 288 18.42 -10.10 16.15
CA PHE A 288 17.48 -9.18 16.76
C PHE A 288 16.99 -9.68 18.13
N GLU A 289 16.83 -10.99 18.32
CA GLU A 289 16.52 -11.57 19.64
C GLU A 289 17.63 -11.26 20.66
N SER A 290 18.90 -11.35 20.25
CA SER A 290 20.04 -10.96 21.10
C SER A 290 19.97 -9.49 21.51
N ILE A 291 19.68 -8.59 20.56
CA ILE A 291 19.57 -7.15 20.84
C ILE A 291 18.38 -6.87 21.76
N LEU A 292 17.22 -7.49 21.50
CA LEU A 292 16.02 -7.28 22.29
C LEU A 292 16.19 -7.75 23.74
N LYS A 293 16.96 -8.81 23.99
CA LYS A 293 17.31 -9.26 25.35
C LYS A 293 18.12 -8.23 26.15
N GLU A 294 18.85 -7.37 25.47
CA GLU A 294 19.66 -6.31 26.10
C GLU A 294 18.87 -5.00 26.30
N GLN A 295 17.65 -4.89 25.75
CA GLN A 295 16.81 -3.70 25.89
C GLN A 295 15.81 -3.85 27.05
N THR A 296 15.74 -2.83 27.90
CA THR A 296 14.73 -2.73 28.98
C THR A 296 13.76 -1.57 28.78
N ASP A 297 14.07 -0.64 27.87
CA ASP A 297 13.23 0.50 27.53
C ASP A 297 12.14 0.12 26.49
N PRO A 298 10.84 0.34 26.78
CA PRO A 298 9.74 -0.01 25.87
C PRO A 298 9.81 0.68 24.49
N GLU A 299 10.32 1.91 24.41
CA GLU A 299 10.41 2.64 23.14
C GLU A 299 11.54 2.09 22.26
N ALA A 300 12.69 1.77 22.87
CA ALA A 300 13.79 1.06 22.21
C ALA A 300 13.36 -0.33 21.71
N ILE A 301 12.61 -1.10 22.53
CA ILE A 301 12.05 -2.41 22.13
C ILE A 301 11.17 -2.27 20.88
N ALA A 302 10.20 -1.34 20.90
CA ALA A 302 9.31 -1.12 19.76
C ALA A 302 10.08 -0.74 18.48
N THR A 303 11.10 0.10 18.61
CA THR A 303 11.95 0.53 17.48
C THR A 303 12.74 -0.63 16.88
N VAL A 304 13.36 -1.46 17.72
CA VAL A 304 14.12 -2.64 17.28
C VAL A 304 13.19 -3.67 16.63
N THR A 305 12.01 -3.93 17.19
CA THR A 305 11.02 -4.83 16.59
C THR A 305 10.55 -4.34 15.22
N ALA A 306 10.24 -3.05 15.08
CA ALA A 306 9.86 -2.48 13.78
C ALA A 306 10.99 -2.60 12.73
N LEU A 307 12.25 -2.44 13.15
CA LEU A 307 13.40 -2.63 12.28
C LEU A 307 13.58 -4.11 11.87
N ALA A 308 13.38 -5.04 12.80
CA ALA A 308 13.46 -6.49 12.55
C ALA A 308 12.42 -6.91 11.50
N GLU A 309 11.15 -6.51 11.67
CA GLU A 309 10.07 -6.79 10.72
C GLU A 309 10.34 -6.19 9.34
N ARG A 310 10.89 -4.97 9.30
CA ARG A 310 11.28 -4.31 8.04
C ARG A 310 12.36 -5.10 7.31
N ARG A 311 13.42 -5.52 8.01
CA ARG A 311 14.53 -6.29 7.44
C ARG A 311 14.09 -7.66 6.97
N ARG A 312 13.23 -8.32 7.73
CA ARG A 312 12.59 -9.59 7.34
C ARG A 312 11.83 -9.44 6.03
N THR A 313 10.98 -8.41 5.93
CA THR A 313 10.20 -8.13 4.72
C THR A 313 11.10 -7.82 3.51
N GLU A 314 12.17 -7.05 3.72
CA GLU A 314 13.16 -6.72 2.67
C GLU A 314 13.84 -7.98 2.15
N GLU A 315 14.27 -8.88 3.04
CA GLU A 315 14.98 -10.10 2.65
C GLU A 315 14.07 -11.11 1.94
N ILE A 316 12.81 -11.25 2.40
CA ILE A 316 11.78 -12.04 1.71
C ILE A 316 11.60 -11.52 0.28
N ARG A 317 11.42 -10.20 0.12
CA ARG A 317 11.26 -9.59 -1.20
C ARG A 317 12.48 -9.79 -2.09
N ARG A 318 13.70 -9.64 -1.54
CA ARG A 318 14.95 -9.82 -2.28
C ARG A 318 15.17 -11.26 -2.73
N SER A 319 14.70 -12.22 -1.95
CA SER A 319 14.84 -13.66 -2.23
C SER A 319 13.79 -14.20 -3.20
N GLN A 320 12.79 -13.39 -3.59
CA GLN A 320 11.86 -13.76 -4.67
C GLN A 320 12.63 -13.96 -5.98
N VAL A 321 12.39 -15.11 -6.63
CA VAL A 321 13.01 -15.40 -7.93
C VAL A 321 12.41 -14.50 -8.99
N GLN A 322 13.26 -13.75 -9.68
CA GLN A 322 12.90 -12.95 -10.85
C GLN A 322 13.60 -13.50 -12.09
N ALA A 323 12.83 -13.81 -13.12
CA ALA A 323 13.35 -14.16 -14.43
C ALA A 323 13.26 -12.93 -15.35
N VAL A 324 14.38 -12.54 -15.95
CA VAL A 324 14.44 -11.49 -16.97
C VAL A 324 14.84 -12.14 -18.28
N VAL A 325 13.96 -12.04 -19.28
CA VAL A 325 14.20 -12.56 -20.63
C VAL A 325 14.65 -11.42 -21.53
N HIS A 326 15.81 -11.58 -22.15
CA HIS A 326 16.35 -10.66 -23.15
C HIS A 326 16.32 -11.35 -24.52
N PRO A 327 15.35 -11.03 -25.40
CA PRO A 327 15.37 -11.47 -26.79
C PRO A 327 16.70 -11.10 -27.45
N LEU A 328 17.38 -12.06 -28.04
CA LEU A 328 18.66 -11.84 -28.74
C LEU A 328 18.46 -11.83 -30.26
N GLN A 329 17.77 -12.85 -30.78
CA GLN A 329 17.63 -13.06 -32.23
C GLN A 329 16.39 -13.88 -32.54
N LEU A 330 15.61 -13.44 -33.53
CA LEU A 330 14.59 -14.25 -34.18
C LEU A 330 15.17 -14.86 -35.46
N ILE A 331 15.21 -16.19 -35.54
CA ILE A 331 15.63 -16.92 -36.75
C ILE A 331 14.37 -17.44 -37.41
N GLU A 332 14.19 -17.17 -38.71
CA GLU A 332 12.98 -17.52 -39.44
C GLU A 332 13.27 -18.07 -40.85
N ALA A 333 12.34 -18.86 -41.35
CA ALA A 333 12.31 -19.38 -42.71
C ALA A 333 10.88 -19.32 -43.24
N ALA A 334 10.73 -19.17 -44.55
CA ALA A 334 9.44 -19.29 -45.21
C ALA A 334 9.15 -20.76 -45.50
N VAL A 335 7.89 -21.17 -45.34
CA VAL A 335 7.43 -22.52 -45.69
C VAL A 335 6.09 -22.43 -46.42
N LEU A 336 5.88 -23.33 -47.38
CA LEU A 336 4.57 -23.48 -48.01
C LEU A 336 3.67 -24.30 -47.11
N THR A 337 2.52 -23.72 -46.77
CA THR A 337 1.52 -24.31 -45.88
C THR A 337 0.20 -24.42 -46.62
N GLN A 338 -0.42 -25.60 -46.55
CA GLN A 338 -1.79 -25.77 -46.98
C GLN A 338 -2.74 -25.50 -45.82
N ARG A 339 -3.78 -24.71 -46.06
CA ARG A 339 -4.78 -24.29 -45.08
C ARG A 339 -6.16 -24.78 -45.49
N ALA A 340 -6.92 -25.30 -44.54
CA ALA A 340 -8.33 -25.61 -44.69
C ALA A 340 -9.13 -24.69 -43.75
N GLU A 341 -10.18 -24.07 -44.27
CA GLU A 341 -10.97 -23.08 -43.54
C GLU A 341 -12.41 -23.55 -43.31
N TRP A 342 -12.91 -23.23 -42.13
CA TRP A 342 -14.29 -23.43 -41.70
C TRP A 342 -14.87 -22.12 -41.20
N GLN A 343 -16.12 -21.89 -41.54
CA GLN A 343 -16.97 -20.92 -40.87
C GLN A 343 -17.72 -21.65 -39.75
N LEU A 344 -17.42 -21.30 -38.51
CA LEU A 344 -18.14 -21.79 -37.35
C LEU A 344 -19.39 -20.92 -37.16
N GLU A 345 -20.51 -21.55 -36.78
CA GLU A 345 -21.78 -20.88 -36.50
C GLU A 345 -22.32 -21.34 -35.13
N SER A 346 -22.70 -20.40 -34.26
CA SER A 346 -23.36 -20.70 -32.98
C SER A 346 -24.90 -20.64 -33.12
N PRO A 347 -25.68 -21.16 -32.15
CA PRO A 347 -27.14 -21.07 -32.16
C PRO A 347 -27.64 -19.63 -32.07
N HIS A 348 -26.82 -18.76 -31.48
CA HIS A 348 -27.08 -17.33 -31.32
C HIS A 348 -26.71 -16.52 -32.57
N GLY A 349 -26.39 -17.19 -33.70
CA GLY A 349 -26.05 -16.54 -34.97
C GLY A 349 -24.64 -15.94 -35.01
N ARG A 350 -23.78 -16.27 -34.03
CA ARG A 350 -22.37 -15.84 -34.01
C ARG A 350 -21.57 -16.63 -35.02
N ARG A 351 -20.57 -15.99 -35.64
CA ARG A 351 -19.82 -16.57 -36.75
C ARG A 351 -18.33 -16.31 -36.62
N ALA A 352 -17.54 -17.35 -36.42
CA ALA A 352 -16.08 -17.22 -36.32
C ALA A 352 -15.37 -18.07 -37.39
N PRO A 353 -14.30 -17.55 -38.02
CA PRO A 353 -13.46 -18.37 -38.88
C PRO A 353 -12.55 -19.28 -38.03
N PHE A 354 -12.33 -20.50 -38.52
CA PHE A 354 -11.34 -21.43 -37.98
C PHE A 354 -10.54 -22.03 -39.12
N SER A 355 -9.23 -22.22 -38.92
CA SER A 355 -8.38 -22.83 -39.94
C SER A 355 -7.49 -23.90 -39.35
N ALA A 356 -7.42 -25.04 -40.04
CA ALA A 356 -6.41 -26.07 -39.86
C ALA A 356 -5.34 -25.87 -40.93
N GLN A 357 -4.15 -26.37 -40.64
CA GLN A 357 -3.02 -26.18 -41.52
C GLN A 357 -2.06 -27.35 -41.50
N ARG A 358 -1.32 -27.54 -42.59
CA ARG A 358 -0.20 -28.47 -42.65
C ARG A 358 0.92 -27.88 -43.48
N SER A 359 2.15 -28.10 -43.06
CA SER A 359 3.31 -27.76 -43.87
C SER A 359 3.43 -28.72 -45.06
N LEU A 360 3.83 -28.20 -46.22
CA LEU A 360 4.20 -29.01 -47.39
C LEU A 360 5.66 -29.52 -47.32
N SER A 361 6.37 -29.19 -46.24
CA SER A 361 7.73 -29.63 -45.92
C SER A 361 7.71 -30.34 -44.55
N GLY A 362 8.33 -31.51 -44.42
CA GLY A 362 8.31 -32.30 -43.17
C GLY A 362 7.12 -33.29 -43.08
N GLY A 363 6.63 -33.55 -41.87
CA GLY A 363 5.69 -34.64 -41.56
C GLY A 363 4.28 -34.50 -42.16
N SER A 364 3.91 -33.33 -42.68
CA SER A 364 2.68 -33.05 -43.46
C SER A 364 1.34 -33.34 -42.76
N ALA A 365 1.33 -33.54 -41.44
CA ALA A 365 0.12 -33.74 -40.65
C ALA A 365 -0.71 -32.46 -40.51
N TRP A 366 -2.04 -32.59 -40.49
CA TRP A 366 -2.94 -31.46 -40.23
C TRP A 366 -2.92 -31.07 -38.75
N VAL A 367 -2.60 -29.82 -38.50
CA VAL A 367 -2.62 -29.18 -37.19
C VAL A 367 -3.92 -28.41 -37.04
N LEU A 368 -4.72 -28.81 -36.06
CA LEU A 368 -5.90 -28.09 -35.60
C LEU A 368 -5.57 -27.45 -34.25
N ALA A 369 -5.43 -26.13 -34.22
CA ALA A 369 -4.97 -25.41 -33.04
C ALA A 369 -5.83 -24.19 -32.73
N CYS A 370 -5.94 -23.88 -31.44
CA CYS A 370 -6.61 -22.68 -30.96
C CYS A 370 -5.92 -21.43 -31.53
N PRO A 371 -6.66 -20.52 -32.20
CA PRO A 371 -6.09 -19.25 -32.68
C PRO A 371 -5.52 -18.37 -31.56
N HIS A 372 -5.96 -18.55 -30.31
CA HIS A 372 -5.45 -17.76 -29.19
C HIS A 372 -4.15 -18.36 -28.61
N CYS A 373 -4.18 -19.61 -28.13
CA CYS A 373 -3.05 -20.22 -27.41
C CYS A 373 -2.16 -21.17 -28.23
N GLY A 374 -2.53 -21.50 -29.46
CA GLY A 374 -1.76 -22.42 -30.32
C GLY A 374 -1.80 -23.89 -29.92
N ARG A 375 -2.54 -24.25 -28.86
CA ARG A 375 -2.71 -25.63 -28.37
C ARG A 375 -3.87 -26.33 -29.08
N PRO A 376 -3.83 -27.67 -29.21
CA PRO A 376 -4.95 -28.44 -29.76
C PRO A 376 -6.20 -28.29 -28.86
N PRO A 377 -7.33 -27.82 -29.39
CA PRO A 377 -8.59 -27.71 -28.63
C PRO A 377 -9.22 -29.08 -28.39
N ALA A 378 -9.84 -29.28 -27.22
CA ALA A 378 -10.83 -30.35 -27.05
C ALA A 378 -12.19 -29.95 -27.62
N ALA A 379 -12.54 -28.66 -27.58
CA ALA A 379 -13.71 -28.10 -28.23
C ALA A 379 -13.43 -26.67 -28.73
N LEU A 380 -14.06 -26.30 -29.85
CA LEU A 380 -14.03 -24.92 -30.36
C LEU A 380 -15.19 -24.12 -29.76
N VAL A 381 -14.89 -22.92 -29.30
CA VAL A 381 -15.85 -22.01 -28.67
C VAL A 381 -15.89 -20.71 -29.46
N ILE A 382 -17.09 -20.27 -29.80
CA ILE A 382 -17.33 -18.99 -30.48
C ILE A 382 -17.64 -17.95 -29.41
N CYS A 383 -16.70 -17.04 -29.17
CA CYS A 383 -16.92 -15.89 -28.32
C CYS A 383 -18.03 -15.01 -28.91
N ARG A 384 -18.76 -14.31 -28.05
CA ARG A 384 -19.76 -13.31 -28.44
C ARG A 384 -19.30 -12.23 -29.43
N HIS A 385 -17.99 -11.99 -29.52
CA HIS A 385 -17.35 -11.09 -30.49
C HIS A 385 -16.86 -11.81 -31.76
N ASP A 386 -17.46 -12.95 -32.11
CA ASP A 386 -17.17 -13.68 -33.35
C ASP A 386 -15.72 -14.20 -33.45
N HIS A 387 -15.06 -14.38 -32.30
CA HIS A 387 -13.73 -14.99 -32.21
C HIS A 387 -13.82 -16.48 -31.89
N CYS A 388 -12.93 -17.27 -32.49
CA CYS A 388 -12.78 -18.69 -32.18
C CYS A 388 -11.67 -18.91 -31.15
N GLY A 389 -11.97 -19.63 -30.06
CA GLY A 389 -11.00 -20.07 -29.06
C GLY A 389 -11.21 -21.55 -28.69
N CYS A 390 -10.30 -22.10 -27.89
CA CYS A 390 -10.52 -23.39 -27.24
C CYS A 390 -11.29 -23.23 -25.93
N GLU A 391 -11.69 -24.35 -25.34
CA GLU A 391 -12.36 -24.44 -24.05
C GLU A 391 -11.56 -23.81 -22.89
N ALA A 392 -10.23 -23.82 -22.97
CA ALA A 392 -9.35 -23.23 -21.95
C ALA A 392 -9.13 -21.72 -22.13
N CYS A 393 -9.30 -21.19 -23.35
CA CYS A 393 -9.15 -19.76 -23.65
C CYS A 393 -10.48 -19.00 -23.60
N SER A 394 -11.56 -19.70 -23.30
CA SER A 394 -12.92 -19.16 -23.27
C SER A 394 -13.53 -19.41 -21.91
N SER A 395 -14.41 -18.51 -21.49
CA SER A 395 -15.15 -18.59 -20.24
C SER A 395 -16.62 -18.30 -20.50
N HIS A 396 -17.47 -18.83 -19.64
CA HIS A 396 -18.90 -18.63 -19.71
C HIS A 396 -19.31 -17.47 -18.80
N CYS A 397 -20.00 -16.46 -19.30
CA CYS A 397 -20.41 -15.33 -18.48
C CYS A 397 -21.45 -15.76 -17.44
N SER A 398 -21.18 -15.55 -16.15
CA SER A 398 -22.12 -15.88 -15.07
C SER A 398 -23.42 -15.08 -15.09
N VAL A 399 -23.48 -13.98 -15.88
CA VAL A 399 -24.65 -13.10 -15.97
C VAL A 399 -25.55 -13.45 -17.17
N CYS A 400 -25.00 -13.62 -18.37
CA CYS A 400 -25.78 -13.88 -19.59
C CYS A 400 -25.61 -15.27 -20.19
N ALA A 401 -24.75 -16.11 -19.62
CA ALA A 401 -24.45 -17.43 -20.14
C ALA A 401 -23.91 -17.46 -21.59
N GLU A 402 -23.38 -16.35 -22.11
CA GLU A 402 -22.63 -16.37 -23.38
C GLU A 402 -21.16 -16.70 -23.12
N ASP A 403 -20.54 -17.42 -24.05
CA ASP A 403 -19.10 -17.64 -24.04
C ASP A 403 -18.34 -16.39 -24.50
N PHE A 404 -17.21 -16.11 -23.85
CA PHE A 404 -16.31 -15.03 -24.21
C PHE A 404 -14.85 -15.45 -24.08
N CYS A 405 -13.96 -14.89 -24.92
CA CYS A 405 -12.52 -15.13 -24.82
C CYS A 405 -11.87 -14.19 -23.79
N ALA A 406 -10.62 -14.49 -23.41
CA ALA A 406 -9.86 -13.72 -22.42
C ALA A 406 -9.77 -12.21 -22.70
N ASP A 407 -9.89 -11.77 -23.95
CA ASP A 407 -9.83 -10.35 -24.34
C ASP A 407 -11.18 -9.62 -24.18
N HIS A 408 -12.30 -10.33 -24.03
CA HIS A 408 -13.66 -9.76 -24.02
C HIS A 408 -14.39 -10.02 -22.70
N GLY A 409 -13.67 -9.94 -21.58
CA GLY A 409 -14.25 -10.01 -20.25
C GLY A 409 -13.20 -10.15 -19.15
N ILE A 410 -13.67 -10.49 -17.96
CA ILE A 410 -12.82 -10.79 -16.80
C ILE A 410 -12.98 -12.24 -16.39
N ALA A 411 -11.87 -12.86 -16.00
CA ALA A 411 -11.89 -14.22 -15.46
C ALA A 411 -12.47 -14.28 -14.03
N HIS A 412 -12.28 -13.22 -13.24
CA HIS A 412 -12.67 -13.20 -11.83
C HIS A 412 -13.35 -11.89 -11.45
N CYS A 413 -14.65 -11.94 -11.20
CA CYS A 413 -15.38 -10.85 -10.57
C CYS A 413 -14.87 -10.62 -9.14
N ARG A 414 -14.69 -9.36 -8.73
CA ARG A 414 -14.22 -9.01 -7.39
C ARG A 414 -15.07 -9.56 -6.24
N VAL A 415 -16.32 -9.93 -6.47
CA VAL A 415 -17.27 -10.29 -5.41
C VAL A 415 -17.37 -11.80 -5.20
N ASP A 416 -17.53 -12.57 -6.28
CA ASP A 416 -17.80 -14.01 -6.27
C ASP A 416 -16.77 -14.83 -7.08
N GLU A 417 -15.74 -14.17 -7.61
CA GLU A 417 -14.67 -14.76 -8.44
C GLU A 417 -15.15 -15.41 -9.75
N GLN A 418 -16.43 -15.24 -10.11
CA GLN A 418 -16.99 -15.80 -11.34
C GLN A 418 -16.65 -14.94 -12.57
N PRO A 419 -16.48 -15.56 -13.75
CA PRO A 419 -16.20 -14.87 -15.00
C PRO A 419 -17.39 -14.03 -15.50
N ALA A 420 -17.09 -12.88 -16.11
CA ALA A 420 -18.10 -12.03 -16.74
C ALA A 420 -17.59 -11.42 -18.04
N CYS A 421 -18.44 -11.40 -19.08
CA CYS A 421 -18.10 -10.76 -20.36
C CYS A 421 -18.07 -9.24 -20.22
N ASP A 422 -17.36 -8.59 -21.14
CA ASP A 422 -17.16 -7.15 -21.21
C ASP A 422 -18.43 -6.27 -21.07
N GLU A 423 -19.58 -6.64 -21.63
CA GLU A 423 -20.83 -5.89 -21.41
C GLU A 423 -21.32 -5.93 -19.96
N HIS A 424 -20.98 -6.99 -19.23
CA HIS A 424 -21.33 -7.16 -17.82
C HIS A 424 -20.21 -6.72 -16.88
N VAL A 425 -19.04 -6.31 -17.37
CA VAL A 425 -17.93 -5.85 -16.52
C VAL A 425 -18.05 -4.35 -16.23
N ARG A 426 -17.85 -3.99 -14.96
CA ARG A 426 -17.78 -2.60 -14.51
C ARG A 426 -16.58 -2.43 -13.57
N VAL A 427 -15.96 -1.26 -13.60
CA VAL A 427 -14.89 -0.88 -12.66
C VAL A 427 -15.51 -0.14 -11.48
N CYS A 428 -15.28 -0.63 -10.25
CA CYS A 428 -15.82 0.02 -9.06
C CYS A 428 -15.08 1.34 -8.75
N PRO A 429 -15.76 2.49 -8.60
CA PRO A 429 -15.12 3.77 -8.25
C PRO A 429 -14.46 3.78 -6.86
N ALA A 430 -14.87 2.88 -5.96
CA ALA A 430 -14.37 2.82 -4.58
C ALA A 430 -13.08 1.99 -4.45
N CYS A 431 -13.04 0.76 -4.98
CA CYS A 431 -11.85 -0.11 -4.90
C CYS A 431 -11.02 -0.18 -6.19
N ARG A 432 -11.53 0.37 -7.30
CA ARG A 432 -10.92 0.32 -8.64
C ARG A 432 -10.76 -1.08 -9.23
N LEU A 433 -11.43 -2.08 -8.66
CA LEU A 433 -11.43 -3.46 -9.14
C LEU A 433 -12.67 -3.72 -9.99
N GLU A 434 -12.56 -4.69 -10.89
CA GLU A 434 -13.60 -5.09 -11.83
C GLU A 434 -14.63 -6.02 -11.15
N HIS A 435 -15.91 -5.82 -11.45
CA HIS A 435 -17.01 -6.63 -10.95
C HIS A 435 -18.09 -6.79 -12.02
N CYS A 436 -18.87 -7.86 -11.93
CA CYS A 436 -19.98 -8.07 -12.84
C CYS A 436 -21.19 -7.19 -12.46
N THR A 437 -22.08 -6.93 -13.42
CA THR A 437 -23.32 -6.17 -13.24
C THR A 437 -24.29 -6.82 -12.25
N ALA A 438 -24.24 -8.15 -12.07
CA ALA A 438 -25.03 -8.82 -11.04
C ALA A 438 -24.59 -8.43 -9.61
N HIS A 439 -23.33 -8.06 -9.44
CA HIS A 439 -22.75 -7.57 -8.18
C HIS A 439 -22.59 -6.06 -8.14
N ALA A 440 -23.36 -5.34 -8.95
CA ALA A 440 -23.43 -3.90 -8.94
C ALA A 440 -24.56 -3.43 -8.01
N GLY A 441 -24.26 -2.46 -7.14
CA GLY A 441 -25.25 -1.75 -6.36
C GLY A 441 -25.05 -0.24 -6.46
N VAL A 442 -25.98 0.53 -5.90
CA VAL A 442 -25.99 1.99 -5.98
C VAL A 442 -25.60 2.59 -4.64
N CYS A 443 -24.66 3.53 -4.65
CA CYS A 443 -24.33 4.33 -3.48
C CYS A 443 -25.38 5.43 -3.26
N ALA A 444 -25.94 5.51 -2.06
CA ALA A 444 -27.00 6.46 -1.72
C ALA A 444 -26.55 7.93 -1.63
N GLU A 445 -25.24 8.23 -1.70
CA GLU A 445 -24.73 9.60 -1.58
C GLU A 445 -24.73 10.32 -2.95
N ASP A 446 -24.15 9.70 -3.97
CA ASP A 446 -24.00 10.29 -5.32
C ASP A 446 -24.77 9.53 -6.42
N GLY A 447 -25.44 8.42 -6.07
CA GLY A 447 -26.17 7.57 -7.04
C GLY A 447 -25.27 6.76 -7.99
N HIS A 448 -23.93 6.81 -7.83
CA HIS A 448 -23.03 6.04 -8.67
C HIS A 448 -23.04 4.54 -8.32
N THR A 449 -22.71 3.73 -9.32
CA THR A 449 -22.63 2.27 -9.18
C THR A 449 -21.30 1.84 -8.56
N ALA A 450 -21.34 0.94 -7.58
CA ALA A 450 -20.17 0.34 -6.94
C ALA A 450 -20.40 -1.17 -6.71
N CYS A 451 -19.33 -1.94 -6.53
CA CYS A 451 -19.48 -3.36 -6.24
C CYS A 451 -20.13 -3.56 -4.87
N THR A 452 -20.95 -4.61 -4.75
CA THR A 452 -21.64 -4.95 -3.49
C THR A 452 -20.66 -5.17 -2.33
N ALA A 453 -19.43 -5.66 -2.58
CA ALA A 453 -18.39 -5.77 -1.56
C ALA A 453 -17.92 -4.42 -0.98
N CYS A 454 -18.06 -3.32 -1.73
CA CYS A 454 -17.76 -1.97 -1.24
C CYS A 454 -18.98 -1.27 -0.62
N LEU A 455 -20.18 -1.81 -0.77
CA LEU A 455 -21.42 -1.22 -0.29
C LEU A 455 -21.81 -1.84 1.04
N ALA A 456 -22.13 -1.00 2.01
CA ALA A 456 -22.69 -1.45 3.28
C ALA A 456 -23.60 -0.36 3.87
N PRO A 457 -24.59 -0.72 4.69
CA PRO A 457 -25.45 0.25 5.36
C PRO A 457 -24.66 1.11 6.34
N CYS A 458 -25.02 2.39 6.43
CA CYS A 458 -24.55 3.26 7.48
C CYS A 458 -25.12 2.78 8.83
N GLY A 459 -24.27 2.54 9.82
CA GLY A 459 -24.65 2.10 11.16
C GLY A 459 -25.40 3.13 12.02
N SER A 460 -25.78 4.27 11.43
CA SER A 460 -26.58 5.32 12.07
C SER A 460 -27.90 5.55 11.32
N CYS A 461 -27.87 5.87 10.02
CA CYS A 461 -29.08 6.14 9.22
C CYS A 461 -29.54 4.99 8.31
N GLY A 462 -28.82 3.87 8.22
CA GLY A 462 -29.17 2.72 7.39
C GLY A 462 -28.93 2.90 5.88
N ARG A 463 -28.65 4.11 5.39
CA ARG A 463 -28.36 4.36 3.96
C ARG A 463 -27.16 3.55 3.49
N VAL A 464 -27.27 2.88 2.34
CA VAL A 464 -26.19 2.07 1.75
C VAL A 464 -25.17 2.99 1.08
N VAL A 465 -23.94 3.00 1.60
CA VAL A 465 -22.86 3.88 1.14
C VAL A 465 -21.61 3.08 0.80
N CYS A 466 -20.87 3.55 -0.21
CA CYS A 466 -19.62 2.91 -0.61
C CYS A 466 -18.46 3.31 0.32
N ASN A 467 -17.37 2.53 0.32
CA ASN A 467 -16.16 2.82 1.10
C ASN A 467 -15.56 4.22 0.87
N ARG A 468 -15.87 4.87 -0.26
CA ARG A 468 -15.40 6.23 -0.55
C ARG A 468 -16.20 7.31 0.18
N HIS A 469 -17.48 7.07 0.43
CA HIS A 469 -18.40 8.03 1.07
C HIS A 469 -18.73 7.65 2.51
N ALA A 470 -17.89 6.80 3.10
CA ALA A 470 -18.06 6.37 4.47
C ALA A 470 -16.72 6.21 5.18
N GLU A 471 -16.71 6.49 6.47
CA GLU A 471 -15.58 6.24 7.36
C GLU A 471 -15.98 5.17 8.39
N GLN A 472 -15.02 4.35 8.80
CA GLN A 472 -15.24 3.32 9.81
C GLN A 472 -14.92 3.90 11.19
N SER A 473 -15.87 3.87 12.13
CA SER A 473 -15.59 4.23 13.51
C SER A 473 -14.65 3.22 14.17
N GLY A 474 -13.89 3.68 15.15
CA GLY A 474 -12.97 2.83 15.92
C GLY A 474 -13.70 1.81 16.79
N ALA A 475 -13.03 0.70 17.11
CA ALA A 475 -13.59 -0.32 18.02
C ALA A 475 -13.88 0.23 19.44
N GLY A 476 -13.18 1.29 19.86
CA GLY A 476 -13.40 1.99 21.13
C GLY A 476 -14.54 3.02 21.11
N ALA A 477 -15.18 3.25 19.97
CA ALA A 477 -16.34 4.13 19.89
C ALA A 477 -17.52 3.54 20.71
N PRO A 478 -18.46 4.37 21.21
CA PRO A 478 -19.52 3.89 22.10
C PRO A 478 -20.40 2.75 21.56
N LYS A 479 -20.73 2.74 20.26
CA LYS A 479 -21.44 1.64 19.60
C LYS A 479 -20.51 0.76 18.76
N GLY A 480 -19.23 0.74 19.11
CA GLY A 480 -18.20 -0.06 18.46
C GLY A 480 -17.89 0.38 17.03
N SER A 481 -17.21 -0.50 16.30
CA SER A 481 -16.80 -0.22 14.92
C SER A 481 -17.98 -0.38 13.96
N ARG A 482 -18.37 0.72 13.32
CA ARG A 482 -19.43 0.76 12.32
C ARG A 482 -19.10 1.72 11.20
N ARG A 483 -19.71 1.50 10.03
CA ARG A 483 -19.56 2.37 8.88
C ARG A 483 -20.50 3.58 9.00
N LEU A 484 -19.97 4.78 8.87
CA LEU A 484 -20.73 6.03 8.98
C LEU A 484 -20.62 6.81 7.67
N CYS A 485 -21.77 7.24 7.11
CA CYS A 485 -21.75 8.14 5.96
C CYS A 485 -21.33 9.55 6.38
N ALA A 486 -20.95 10.39 5.41
CA ALA A 486 -20.49 11.75 5.66
C ALA A 486 -21.44 12.59 6.53
N ALA A 487 -22.77 12.43 6.35
CA ALA A 487 -23.77 13.16 7.14
C ALA A 487 -23.93 12.64 8.58
N CYS A 488 -23.63 11.36 8.84
CA CYS A 488 -23.75 10.75 10.16
C CYS A 488 -22.42 10.72 10.92
N LEU A 489 -21.33 11.07 10.26
CA LEU A 489 -20.00 11.13 10.84
C LEU A 489 -19.80 12.46 11.55
N THR A 490 -19.27 12.40 12.77
CA THR A 490 -18.75 13.55 13.51
C THR A 490 -17.51 13.10 14.27
N TYR A 491 -16.74 14.05 14.79
CA TYR A 491 -15.58 13.73 15.61
C TYR A 491 -15.83 14.08 17.08
N CYS A 492 -15.39 13.21 17.98
CA CYS A 492 -15.45 13.46 19.42
C CYS A 492 -14.29 14.35 19.85
N GLU A 493 -14.59 15.57 20.24
CA GLU A 493 -13.59 16.55 20.69
C GLU A 493 -13.33 16.51 22.21
N GLY A 494 -13.90 15.52 22.92
CA GLY A 494 -13.63 15.28 24.34
C GLY A 494 -12.38 14.45 24.61
N GLY A 495 -11.82 13.82 23.57
CA GLY A 495 -10.65 12.94 23.63
C GLY A 495 -9.64 13.26 22.51
N SER A 496 -9.26 12.25 21.72
CA SER A 496 -8.26 12.33 20.65
C SER A 496 -8.82 12.68 19.26
N ASN A 497 -10.01 13.29 19.17
CA ASN A 497 -10.68 13.59 17.91
C ASN A 497 -11.04 12.33 17.09
N GLU A 498 -11.60 11.32 17.77
CA GLU A 498 -11.98 10.04 17.19
C GLU A 498 -13.29 10.14 16.36
N PRO A 499 -13.39 9.41 15.22
CA PRO A 499 -14.60 9.36 14.41
C PRO A 499 -15.71 8.59 15.13
N VAL A 500 -16.86 9.24 15.33
CA VAL A 500 -18.05 8.70 16.01
C VAL A 500 -19.31 9.08 15.22
N GLY A 501 -20.43 8.46 15.56
CA GLY A 501 -21.71 8.83 14.96
C GLY A 501 -22.32 10.05 15.64
N VAL A 502 -23.07 10.83 14.87
CA VAL A 502 -23.90 11.94 15.39
C VAL A 502 -24.89 11.48 16.47
N ASP A 503 -25.28 10.20 16.45
CA ASP A 503 -26.15 9.54 17.42
C ASP A 503 -25.44 9.07 18.71
N GLU A 504 -24.16 9.39 18.87
CA GLU A 504 -23.35 9.04 20.05
C GLU A 504 -22.82 10.27 20.80
N VAL A 505 -23.05 11.47 20.28
CA VAL A 505 -22.47 12.70 20.82
C VAL A 505 -23.52 13.62 21.44
N THR A 506 -23.11 14.32 22.49
CA THR A 506 -23.86 15.43 23.09
C THR A 506 -22.96 16.67 23.09
N GLN A 507 -23.54 17.87 23.06
CA GLN A 507 -22.78 19.11 23.16
C GLN A 507 -22.36 19.40 24.60
N CYS A 508 -21.09 19.74 24.80
CA CYS A 508 -20.61 20.19 26.11
C CYS A 508 -21.22 21.55 26.47
N ALA A 509 -21.88 21.65 27.63
CA ALA A 509 -22.50 22.89 28.10
C ALA A 509 -21.51 24.05 28.36
N SER A 510 -20.19 23.78 28.40
CA SER A 510 -19.16 24.82 28.59
C SER A 510 -18.53 25.32 27.30
N CYS A 511 -18.39 24.49 26.26
CA CYS A 511 -17.70 24.87 25.02
C CYS A 511 -18.47 24.59 23.72
N GLY A 512 -19.65 23.96 23.80
CA GLY A 512 -20.48 23.60 22.64
C GLY A 512 -19.96 22.44 21.79
N LYS A 513 -18.74 21.95 22.05
CA LYS A 513 -18.11 20.87 21.29
C LYS A 513 -18.83 19.54 21.47
N SER A 514 -18.85 18.72 20.42
CA SER A 514 -19.41 17.36 20.43
C SER A 514 -18.55 16.40 21.23
N VAL A 515 -19.16 15.73 22.20
CA VAL A 515 -18.48 14.78 23.08
C VAL A 515 -19.24 13.45 23.07
N CYS A 516 -18.56 12.36 22.79
CA CYS A 516 -19.17 11.03 22.78
C CYS A 516 -19.48 10.57 24.21
N THR A 517 -20.40 9.61 24.35
CA THR A 517 -20.78 9.08 25.67
C THR A 517 -19.62 8.50 26.49
N ALA A 518 -18.55 8.04 25.84
CA ALA A 518 -17.33 7.57 26.52
C ALA A 518 -16.49 8.71 27.11
N HIS A 519 -16.51 9.89 26.48
CA HIS A 519 -15.70 11.06 26.87
C HIS A 519 -16.49 12.15 27.59
N GLN A 520 -17.81 11.98 27.72
CA GLN A 520 -18.68 12.91 28.42
C GLN A 520 -18.77 12.58 29.91
N ALA A 521 -18.96 13.59 30.74
CA ALA A 521 -19.32 13.41 32.14
C ALA A 521 -20.29 14.50 32.59
N ILE A 522 -20.97 14.26 33.71
CA ILE A 522 -22.06 15.11 34.20
C ILE A 522 -21.57 15.92 35.41
N CYS A 523 -21.89 17.22 35.44
CA CYS A 523 -21.64 18.03 36.62
C CYS A 523 -22.63 17.66 37.75
N ALA A 524 -22.10 17.37 38.93
CA ALA A 524 -22.89 16.91 40.07
C ALA A 524 -23.80 17.98 40.71
N VAL A 525 -23.79 19.23 40.21
CA VAL A 525 -24.57 20.36 40.77
C VAL A 525 -25.72 20.75 39.84
N ASP A 526 -25.48 20.92 38.53
CA ASP A 526 -26.53 21.31 37.56
C ASP A 526 -26.99 20.17 36.64
N GLY A 527 -26.38 18.98 36.74
CA GLY A 527 -26.75 17.82 35.92
C GLY A 527 -26.40 17.97 34.43
N GLN A 528 -25.66 19.00 34.03
CA GLN A 528 -25.32 19.24 32.63
C GLN A 528 -24.14 18.38 32.18
N VAL A 529 -24.10 18.07 30.88
CA VAL A 529 -23.03 17.29 30.24
C VAL A 529 -21.86 18.20 29.88
N HIS A 530 -20.65 17.76 30.21
CA HIS A 530 -19.41 18.45 29.89
C HIS A 530 -18.35 17.49 29.36
N CYS A 531 -17.39 18.01 28.59
CA CYS A 531 -16.18 17.27 28.29
C CYS A 531 -15.30 17.14 29.54
N SER A 532 -14.45 16.12 29.56
CA SER A 532 -13.48 15.84 30.62
C SER A 532 -12.63 17.07 31.00
N GLN A 533 -12.28 17.93 30.05
CA GLN A 533 -11.47 19.13 30.28
C GLN A 533 -12.19 20.21 31.12
N HIS A 534 -13.52 20.27 31.07
CA HIS A 534 -14.31 21.27 31.81
C HIS A 534 -14.77 20.78 33.19
N LEU A 535 -14.53 19.51 33.53
CA LEU A 535 -14.85 18.94 34.83
C LEU A 535 -13.60 18.72 35.67
N ARG A 536 -13.72 18.90 36.99
CA ARG A 536 -12.69 18.50 37.95
C ARG A 536 -13.34 17.83 39.16
N ARG A 537 -12.62 16.88 39.77
CA ARG A 537 -13.06 16.15 40.98
C ARG A 537 -12.72 16.91 42.26
N THR A 538 -13.72 17.39 42.98
CA THR A 538 -13.55 18.05 44.29
C THR A 538 -12.61 17.27 45.21
N ASP A 539 -11.82 17.96 46.02
CA ASP A 539 -10.76 17.30 46.79
C ASP A 539 -11.33 16.34 47.84
N LYS A 540 -12.46 16.71 48.45
CA LYS A 540 -13.08 15.94 49.52
C LYS A 540 -14.14 14.95 49.04
N SER A 541 -15.18 15.41 48.34
CA SER A 541 -16.29 14.53 47.91
C SER A 541 -16.00 13.76 46.63
N ARG A 542 -14.92 14.10 45.90
CA ARG A 542 -14.52 13.50 44.61
C ARG A 542 -15.58 13.62 43.51
N ARG A 543 -16.61 14.46 43.71
CA ARG A 543 -17.67 14.78 42.76
C ARG A 543 -17.10 15.59 41.60
N LEU A 544 -17.56 15.32 40.38
CA LEU A 544 -17.18 16.09 39.20
C LEU A 544 -18.00 17.38 39.13
N VAL A 545 -17.32 18.52 39.09
CA VAL A 545 -17.95 19.84 38.99
C VAL A 545 -17.37 20.67 37.87
N CYS A 546 -18.25 21.38 37.16
CA CYS A 546 -17.87 22.32 36.11
C CYS A 546 -17.20 23.55 36.74
N ALA A 547 -16.49 24.33 35.93
CA ALA A 547 -15.76 25.51 36.40
C ALA A 547 -16.65 26.50 37.19
N ARG A 548 -17.92 26.65 36.80
CA ARG A 548 -18.89 27.54 37.46
C ARG A 548 -19.29 27.06 38.87
N HIS A 549 -19.28 25.75 39.11
CA HIS A 549 -19.69 25.14 40.39
C HIS A 549 -18.51 24.74 41.27
N ARG A 550 -17.32 25.29 40.99
CA ARG A 550 -16.15 25.18 41.88
C ARG A 550 -16.17 26.31 42.90
N ALA A 551 -15.98 25.96 44.16
CA ALA A 551 -15.84 26.91 45.25
C ALA A 551 -14.63 26.55 46.13
N GLY A 552 -14.05 27.53 46.81
CA GLY A 552 -12.91 27.34 47.72
C GLY A 552 -13.30 27.48 49.19
N CYS A 553 -12.51 26.88 50.08
CA CYS A 553 -12.60 27.15 51.51
C CYS A 553 -11.59 28.23 51.91
N ALA A 554 -12.04 29.28 52.59
CA ALA A 554 -11.14 30.35 53.01
C ALA A 554 -10.13 29.95 54.11
N VAL A 555 -10.38 28.84 54.81
CA VAL A 555 -9.45 28.27 55.78
C VAL A 555 -8.44 27.34 55.10
N GLU A 556 -8.81 26.75 53.96
CA GLU A 556 -8.00 25.81 53.19
C GLU A 556 -7.93 26.27 51.72
N ALA A 557 -7.15 27.33 51.47
CA ALA A 557 -7.17 28.07 50.21
C ALA A 557 -6.78 27.25 48.96
N MET A 558 -6.08 26.12 49.15
CA MET A 558 -5.66 25.23 48.07
C MET A 558 -6.69 24.14 47.75
N ALA A 559 -7.68 23.92 48.63
CA ALA A 559 -8.70 22.91 48.44
C ALA A 559 -9.92 23.48 47.71
N PHE A 560 -10.44 22.71 46.75
CA PHE A 560 -11.65 23.03 46.04
C PHE A 560 -12.79 22.05 46.33
N PHE A 561 -13.97 22.62 46.41
CA PHE A 561 -15.23 22.00 46.79
C PHE A 561 -16.28 22.28 45.72
N ALA A 562 -17.37 21.53 45.76
CA ALA A 562 -18.56 21.89 45.00
C ALA A 562 -19.21 23.13 45.64
N SER A 563 -19.88 23.96 44.84
CA SER A 563 -20.52 25.18 45.34
C SER A 563 -21.57 24.94 46.41
N ASP A 564 -22.17 23.75 46.45
CA ASP A 564 -23.14 23.30 47.45
C ASP A 564 -22.49 22.70 48.73
N GLU A 565 -21.16 22.58 48.79
CA GLU A 565 -20.41 22.00 49.92
C GLU A 565 -19.77 23.06 50.85
N VAL A 566 -19.90 24.32 50.47
CA VAL A 566 -19.42 25.47 51.25
C VAL A 566 -20.58 26.42 51.52
N GLU A 567 -20.54 27.09 52.67
CA GLU A 567 -21.46 28.19 52.97
C GLU A 567 -20.67 29.42 53.40
N GLU A 568 -21.25 30.59 53.18
CA GLU A 568 -20.68 31.87 53.60
C GLU A 568 -20.71 32.00 55.13
N CYS A 569 -19.57 32.32 55.74
CA CYS A 569 -19.51 32.64 57.17
C CYS A 569 -20.26 33.95 57.42
N PRO A 570 -21.26 34.00 58.31
CA PRO A 570 -22.03 35.22 58.57
C PRO A 570 -21.17 36.35 59.17
N VAL A 571 -20.01 36.00 59.74
CA VAL A 571 -19.08 36.95 60.37
C VAL A 571 -18.20 37.64 59.34
N CYS A 572 -17.36 36.88 58.62
CA CYS A 572 -16.39 37.44 57.67
C CYS A 572 -16.85 37.46 56.20
N GLY A 573 -17.94 36.78 55.83
CA GLY A 573 -18.42 36.68 54.45
C GLY A 573 -17.62 35.74 53.55
N LYS A 574 -16.70 34.94 54.12
CA LYS A 574 -15.90 33.99 53.36
C LYS A 574 -16.52 32.60 53.41
N HIS A 575 -16.41 31.85 52.32
CA HIS A 575 -16.93 30.49 52.22
C HIS A 575 -16.08 29.50 53.05
N ALA A 576 -16.74 28.65 53.84
CA ALA A 576 -16.10 27.61 54.61
C ALA A 576 -16.78 26.25 54.39
N CYS A 577 -15.97 25.19 54.23
CA CYS A 577 -16.47 23.83 54.10
C CYS A 577 -16.95 23.29 55.45
N ALA A 578 -17.76 22.23 55.44
CA ALA A 578 -18.37 21.68 56.66
C ALA A 578 -17.38 21.34 57.79
N GLN A 579 -16.13 20.98 57.47
CA GLN A 579 -15.10 20.67 58.48
C GLN A 579 -14.47 21.92 59.11
N HIS A 580 -14.40 23.02 58.35
CA HIS A 580 -13.88 24.30 58.81
C HIS A 580 -15.01 25.24 59.26
N ARG A 581 -16.18 24.68 59.57
CA ARG A 581 -17.27 25.37 60.24
C ARG A 581 -17.54 24.74 61.59
N GLY A 582 -18.00 25.57 62.52
CA GLY A 582 -18.48 25.11 63.80
C GLY A 582 -19.66 25.95 64.28
N THR A 583 -20.52 25.33 65.08
CA THR A 583 -21.63 26.02 65.72
C THR A 583 -21.10 26.89 66.85
N CYS A 584 -21.39 28.19 66.80
CA CYS A 584 -21.16 29.07 67.94
C CYS A 584 -22.05 28.64 69.12
N GLY A 585 -21.44 28.23 70.22
CA GLY A 585 -22.13 27.82 71.44
C GLY A 585 -22.99 28.92 72.05
N HIS A 586 -22.75 30.20 71.73
CA HIS A 586 -23.52 31.34 72.24
C HIS A 586 -24.76 31.70 71.41
N CYS A 587 -24.61 32.00 70.11
CA CYS A 587 -25.72 32.39 69.23
C CYS A 587 -26.27 31.27 68.33
N GLY A 588 -25.67 30.08 68.34
CA GLY A 588 -26.13 28.90 67.60
C GLY A 588 -25.84 28.90 66.10
N ARG A 589 -25.27 29.98 65.54
CA ARG A 589 -24.96 30.06 64.09
C ARG A 589 -23.72 29.25 63.72
N GLN A 590 -23.70 28.70 62.50
CA GLN A 590 -22.50 28.14 61.89
C GLN A 590 -21.57 29.26 61.45
N VAL A 591 -20.32 29.23 61.91
CA VAL A 591 -19.28 30.19 61.55
C VAL A 591 -18.00 29.45 61.16
N CYS A 592 -17.13 30.07 60.38
CA CYS A 592 -15.84 29.45 60.07
C CYS A 592 -14.98 29.31 61.34
N THR A 593 -14.10 28.33 61.37
CA THR A 593 -13.21 28.07 62.51
C THR A 593 -12.27 29.24 62.80
N ALA A 594 -11.93 30.06 61.81
CA ALA A 594 -11.15 31.28 61.99
C ALA A 594 -11.90 32.34 62.83
N ASP A 595 -13.23 32.41 62.72
CA ASP A 595 -14.07 33.34 63.49
C ASP A 595 -14.68 32.68 64.74
N LEU A 596 -14.29 31.44 65.09
CA LEU A 596 -14.81 30.70 66.25
C LEU A 596 -13.71 30.52 67.30
N ALA A 597 -13.86 31.16 68.45
CA ALA A 597 -12.90 31.03 69.55
C ALA A 597 -12.87 29.59 70.10
N PRO A 598 -11.72 28.88 70.07
CA PRO A 598 -11.65 27.45 70.39
C PRO A 598 -12.08 27.10 71.83
N GLN A 599 -11.69 27.93 72.80
CA GLN A 599 -11.92 27.66 74.22
C GLN A 599 -13.34 28.05 74.67
N SER A 600 -13.83 29.22 74.24
CA SER A 600 -15.14 29.73 74.67
C SER A 600 -16.29 29.24 73.77
N ARG A 601 -15.97 28.63 72.62
CA ARG A 601 -16.90 28.27 71.53
C ARG A 601 -17.80 29.44 71.10
N ARG A 602 -17.31 30.68 71.22
CA ARG A 602 -18.03 31.89 70.81
C ARG A 602 -17.50 32.39 69.47
N CYS A 603 -18.40 32.81 68.58
CA CYS A 603 -17.97 33.50 67.37
C CYS A 603 -17.40 34.88 67.71
N ALA A 604 -16.59 35.45 66.81
CA ALA A 604 -15.97 36.77 66.99
C ALA A 604 -17.02 37.86 67.31
N THR A 605 -18.19 37.82 66.66
CA THR A 605 -19.31 38.73 66.96
C THR A 605 -19.80 38.58 68.42
N CYS A 606 -19.97 37.34 68.91
CA CYS A 606 -20.42 37.11 70.29
C CYS A 606 -19.36 37.49 71.32
N ALA A 607 -18.07 37.43 70.96
CA ALA A 607 -16.98 37.88 71.82
C ALA A 607 -16.99 39.41 72.00
N GLN A 608 -17.49 40.15 71.00
CA GLN A 608 -17.53 41.61 70.97
C GLN A 608 -18.86 42.21 71.48
N LEU A 609 -19.76 41.41 72.07
CA LEU A 609 -21.03 41.90 72.62
C LEU A 609 -20.79 43.04 73.62
N ALA A 610 -21.23 44.25 73.31
CA ALA A 610 -21.09 45.43 74.16
C ALA A 610 -22.44 45.82 74.77
N ALA A 611 -22.44 46.38 75.99
CA ALA A 611 -23.66 46.85 76.63
C ALA A 611 -24.24 48.05 75.88
N ILE A 612 -25.56 48.07 75.71
CA ILE A 612 -26.29 49.16 75.04
C ILE A 612 -27.42 49.64 75.93
N ALA A 613 -27.50 50.95 76.11
CA ALA A 613 -28.53 51.59 76.93
C ALA A 613 -29.89 51.65 76.21
N ASP A 614 -29.88 51.93 74.91
CA ASP A 614 -31.09 52.09 74.09
C ASP A 614 -31.02 51.24 72.80
N PRO A 615 -31.63 50.03 72.78
CA PRO A 615 -31.62 49.16 71.61
C PRO A 615 -32.58 49.65 70.50
N PRO A 616 -32.25 49.47 69.21
CA PRO A 616 -33.14 49.84 68.10
C PRO A 616 -34.53 49.22 68.19
N VAL A 617 -35.55 49.93 67.68
CA VAL A 617 -36.98 49.51 67.76
C VAL A 617 -37.23 48.12 67.17
N GLU A 618 -36.57 47.80 66.06
CA GLU A 618 -36.61 46.49 65.39
C GLU A 618 -36.06 45.36 66.28
N VAL A 619 -35.00 45.64 67.06
CA VAL A 619 -34.42 44.69 68.03
C VAL A 619 -35.36 44.47 69.22
N VAL A 620 -36.02 45.53 69.69
CA VAL A 620 -37.04 45.45 70.75
C VAL A 620 -38.22 44.60 70.29
N ALA A 621 -38.68 44.78 69.05
CA ALA A 621 -39.75 43.99 68.46
C ALA A 621 -39.38 42.49 68.38
N ALA A 622 -38.19 42.16 67.87
CA ALA A 622 -37.70 40.79 67.80
C ALA A 622 -37.56 40.15 69.19
N ALA A 623 -37.05 40.90 70.17
CA ALA A 623 -36.92 40.42 71.54
C ALA A 623 -38.28 40.11 72.20
N ARG A 624 -39.35 40.86 71.87
CA ARG A 624 -40.71 40.56 72.33
C ARG A 624 -41.17 39.19 71.80
N ALA A 625 -40.88 38.88 70.53
CA ALA A 625 -41.17 37.57 69.95
C ALA A 625 -40.38 36.44 70.65
N VAL A 626 -39.09 36.65 70.94
CA VAL A 626 -38.24 35.65 71.62
C VAL A 626 -38.66 35.39 73.07
N THR A 627 -39.19 36.41 73.75
CA THR A 627 -39.47 36.39 75.20
C THR A 627 -40.94 36.25 75.57
N GLY A 628 -41.83 36.09 74.59
CA GLY A 628 -43.26 35.84 74.82
C GLY A 628 -44.02 37.05 75.39
N GLY A 629 -43.63 38.28 75.03
CA GLY A 629 -44.38 39.50 75.36
C GLY A 629 -44.23 40.08 76.77
N GLY A 630 -43.49 39.45 77.69
CA GLY A 630 -43.36 39.95 79.07
C GLY A 630 -42.48 41.21 79.22
N GLN A 631 -43.08 42.39 79.44
CA GLN A 631 -42.36 43.63 79.76
C GLN A 631 -41.66 43.54 81.13
N ARG A 632 -40.34 43.72 81.14
CA ARG A 632 -39.58 44.11 82.35
C ARG A 632 -38.73 45.34 81.99
N ALA A 633 -38.84 46.40 82.79
CA ALA A 633 -38.30 47.73 82.51
C ALA A 633 -36.77 47.88 82.70
N SER A 634 -36.06 46.81 83.07
CA SER A 634 -34.61 46.86 83.35
C SER A 634 -33.88 45.63 82.83
N ARG A 635 -34.10 45.28 81.55
CA ARG A 635 -33.28 44.24 80.90
C ARG A 635 -31.93 44.84 80.52
N ALA A 636 -30.84 44.22 80.94
CA ALA A 636 -29.52 44.54 80.41
C ALA A 636 -29.41 43.99 78.98
N TRP A 637 -29.04 44.86 78.04
CA TRP A 637 -28.88 44.53 76.63
C TRP A 637 -27.41 44.53 76.26
N ARG A 638 -27.01 43.53 75.46
CA ARG A 638 -25.74 43.59 74.76
C ARG A 638 -25.95 43.28 73.29
N MET A 639 -25.27 44.00 72.42
CA MET A 639 -25.34 43.76 70.98
C MET A 639 -23.97 43.82 70.33
N ALA A 640 -23.87 43.13 69.21
CA ALA A 640 -22.75 43.20 68.29
C ALA A 640 -23.28 42.99 66.88
N ARG A 641 -22.60 43.56 65.89
CA ARG A 641 -22.97 43.45 64.48
C ARG A 641 -21.86 42.73 63.74
N ASP A 642 -22.24 41.86 62.83
CA ASP A 642 -21.34 41.33 61.83
C ASP A 642 -21.80 41.66 60.41
N ARG A 643 -21.15 41.06 59.41
CA ARG A 643 -21.41 41.34 58.00
C ARG A 643 -22.87 41.10 57.62
N SER A 644 -23.53 40.11 58.22
CA SER A 644 -24.86 39.66 57.78
C SER A 644 -25.96 39.87 58.82
N HIS A 645 -25.65 39.94 60.12
CA HIS A 645 -26.64 39.99 61.18
C HIS A 645 -26.24 40.91 62.35
N LEU A 646 -27.25 41.31 63.10
CA LEU A 646 -27.17 41.81 64.47
C LEU A 646 -27.32 40.61 65.44
N VAL A 647 -26.39 40.47 66.38
CA VAL A 647 -26.45 39.50 67.48
C VAL A 647 -26.82 40.23 68.74
N VAL A 648 -27.87 39.78 69.42
CA VAL A 648 -28.43 40.45 70.59
C VAL A 648 -28.50 39.46 71.75
N GLU A 649 -27.90 39.83 72.88
CA GLU A 649 -28.06 39.17 74.17
C GLU A 649 -28.97 40.02 75.05
N VAL A 650 -30.05 39.41 75.56
CA VAL A 650 -30.97 40.05 76.49
C VAL A 650 -31.06 39.24 77.77
N ASP A 651 -30.96 39.92 78.91
CA ASP A 651 -31.15 39.30 80.22
C ASP A 651 -32.65 39.02 80.48
N LEU A 652 -32.95 37.79 80.88
CA LEU A 652 -34.31 37.33 81.22
C LEU A 652 -34.55 37.30 82.74
N GLY A 653 -33.52 37.55 83.55
CA GLY A 653 -33.54 37.39 85.00
C GLY A 653 -33.33 35.94 85.45
N LEU A 654 -33.18 35.73 86.77
CA LEU A 654 -32.96 34.40 87.38
C LEU A 654 -31.77 33.62 86.77
N LYS A 655 -30.70 34.34 86.42
CA LYS A 655 -29.50 33.80 85.77
C LYS A 655 -29.76 33.16 84.38
N ARG A 656 -30.81 33.58 83.68
CA ARG A 656 -31.15 33.15 82.32
C ARG A 656 -30.92 34.27 81.32
N LYS A 657 -30.39 33.94 80.14
CA LYS A 657 -30.16 34.87 79.04
C LYS A 657 -30.74 34.30 77.75
N ALA A 658 -31.23 35.15 76.86
CA ALA A 658 -31.52 34.77 75.48
C ALA A 658 -30.56 35.49 74.55
N VAL A 659 -29.98 34.74 73.63
CA VAL A 659 -29.17 35.25 72.53
C VAL A 659 -29.94 34.97 71.26
N PHE A 660 -30.22 36.00 70.48
CA PHE A 660 -30.85 35.83 69.19
C PHE A 660 -30.14 36.64 68.11
N THR A 661 -30.37 36.24 66.86
CA THR A 661 -29.78 36.90 65.70
C THR A 661 -30.88 37.43 64.79
N LEU A 662 -30.60 38.55 64.14
CA LEU A 662 -31.54 39.32 63.35
C LEU A 662 -30.82 39.88 62.12
N ARG A 663 -31.42 39.78 60.94
CA ARG A 663 -30.88 40.53 59.79
C ARG A 663 -31.17 42.02 59.98
N PRO A 664 -30.26 42.93 59.59
CA PRO A 664 -30.54 44.35 59.63
C PRO A 664 -31.82 44.67 58.84
N GLY A 665 -32.75 45.43 59.42
CA GLY A 665 -34.01 45.80 58.78
C GLY A 665 -35.16 44.80 58.94
N THR A 666 -34.95 43.66 59.63
CA THR A 666 -36.01 42.69 59.92
C THR A 666 -36.45 42.75 61.38
N THR A 667 -37.64 42.25 61.69
CA THR A 667 -38.18 42.18 63.07
C THR A 667 -38.31 40.73 63.56
N ALA A 668 -38.02 39.75 62.71
CA ALA A 668 -38.11 38.33 63.03
C ALA A 668 -36.71 37.76 63.37
N PRO A 669 -36.53 37.14 64.54
CA PRO A 669 -35.27 36.50 64.91
C PRO A 669 -35.02 35.22 64.08
N GLU A 670 -33.80 35.01 63.60
CA GLU A 670 -33.43 33.82 62.79
C GLU A 670 -32.85 32.67 63.62
N SER A 671 -32.00 32.98 64.60
CA SER A 671 -31.53 32.00 65.59
C SER A 671 -31.89 32.48 66.98
N VAL A 672 -32.31 31.56 67.86
CA VAL A 672 -32.62 31.84 69.26
C VAL A 672 -32.00 30.75 70.12
N VAL A 673 -31.08 31.14 71.01
CA VAL A 673 -30.43 30.26 71.97
C VAL A 673 -30.66 30.80 73.37
N ARG A 674 -31.19 29.96 74.26
CA ARG A 674 -31.42 30.31 75.66
C ARG A 674 -30.32 29.68 76.53
N HIS A 675 -29.66 30.52 77.32
CA HIS A 675 -28.62 30.12 78.26
C HIS A 675 -29.19 30.16 79.68
N SER A 676 -28.89 29.14 80.48
CA SER A 676 -29.28 29.07 81.89
C SER A 676 -28.08 28.60 82.72
N LEU A 677 -27.71 29.35 83.75
CA LEU A 677 -26.66 28.94 84.69
C LEU A 677 -27.14 27.88 85.71
N LEU A 678 -28.42 27.49 85.69
CA LEU A 678 -29.00 26.54 86.64
C LEU A 678 -28.96 25.06 86.16
N GLY A 679 -28.40 24.77 84.98
CA GLY A 679 -28.44 23.44 84.35
C GLY A 679 -27.12 22.69 84.19
N SER A 680 -25.97 23.23 84.62
CA SER A 680 -24.65 22.62 84.36
C SER A 680 -24.17 21.59 85.38
N LYS A 681 -25.00 21.16 86.34
CA LYS A 681 -24.72 20.00 87.21
C LYS A 681 -25.61 18.81 86.83
N ARG A 682 -25.22 18.05 85.80
CA ARG A 682 -25.45 16.58 85.68
C ARG A 682 -24.97 16.04 84.31
N ARG A 683 -23.83 15.36 84.34
CA ARG A 683 -23.60 13.94 83.93
C ARG A 683 -22.10 13.76 83.63
N GLN A 684 -21.46 12.90 84.42
CA GLN A 684 -20.36 12.05 83.93
C GLN A 684 -20.91 11.10 82.88
#